data_AF-A0A938IDZ5-F1
#
_entry.id   AF-A0A938IDZ5-F1
#
_cell.length_a   1.000
_cell.length_b   1.000
_cell.length_c   1.000
_cell.angle_alpha   90.00
_cell.angle_beta   90.00
_cell.angle_gamma   90.00
#
_symmetry.space_group_name_H-M   'P 1'
#
loop_
_entity.id
_entity.type
_entity.pdbx_description
1 polymer ?
#
loop_
_entity_poly.entity_id
_entity_poly.type
_entity_poly.pdbx_seq_one_letter_code
_entity_poly.pdbx_strand_id
1 'polypeptide(L)'
;MPRSRSSLAWLAALSLSAALPAQGAKPDPLPARVLFVTHTAGFEHEVVRRGPAGELAHAEQLLPVVLGPAWSVESTKDCARLNAAELARTRVVVFHTTGELPLREEDRRAFFDWIDGGGGFVGLHCATDTLYKCEEYMQLVGAAFDGHPWHQWVRVRALEPAGTAGPVAFLAGATISLHDEIYQFRAQPTGVRESLELDMSSVDATRGKHARNLIAWWKPVGRGRMVYNALGHGREAWDDPVFHDLVREAVRFAGGTQAPPAVDAHLFASAQGAFFALAALSRGDQGRLWGAALGGTAEAERAALLDGPLLVVDPRSRVVLANRSDAQAGLEPLVPGVWISRLPAQMPLANTALTWGGTLWSMLMAPLPEDARARDTLIVHESFHRLQGQQGLSYGDALCAHLDAADARIWLRLEMRALAVALDALAAEPARDADATWRQALLDALLFRAVRRDAHAQAAQLENALELHEGLAEYTGLRIAHAQPAAAAAAALRARETGDGFVRGFAYATGPAYGLLLDRGGADWRAAALLGESLTRLAYQRNALQLPEQPDARTTLAAQRKLIYGGAEVEQAEQQREALRVARENADRARYLDRARIELPAGPRSSYSFDPNAVRPLAQAGTIFEPVSVSDDWGALTAPGGALRAGAPAPGPGETWIVPVPEPAPDTAELSGRIEGPGYTLELAPGWQLIPRTPATTSPFPTWHPQRTP
;
A
#
# COMPACT_ATOMS: atom_id res chain seq x y z
N MET A 1 -66.18 60.64 9.63
CA MET A 1 -66.60 60.51 11.05
C MET A 1 -65.89 59.31 11.67
N PRO A 2 -65.60 59.37 12.97
CA PRO A 2 -64.34 58.91 13.55
C PRO A 2 -64.55 57.81 14.60
N ARG A 3 -63.45 57.48 15.31
CA ARG A 3 -63.33 56.92 16.69
C ARG A 3 -62.52 55.62 16.68
N SER A 4 -61.76 55.25 17.70
CA SER A 4 -61.09 55.94 18.81
C SER A 4 -60.24 54.87 19.50
N ARG A 5 -59.03 55.25 19.93
CA ARG A 5 -58.18 54.67 20.98
C ARG A 5 -58.87 53.71 21.97
N SER A 6 -58.19 52.60 22.32
CA SER A 6 -57.97 52.13 23.70
C SER A 6 -56.89 51.05 23.76
N SER A 7 -55.96 51.25 24.68
CA SER A 7 -54.75 50.49 25.00
C SER A 7 -55.05 49.18 25.77
N LEU A 8 -54.16 48.19 25.74
CA LEU A 8 -53.61 47.51 26.93
C LEU A 8 -52.57 46.43 26.56
N ALA A 9 -51.51 46.41 27.37
CA ALA A 9 -50.24 45.71 27.20
C ALA A 9 -50.29 44.23 27.60
N TRP A 10 -49.38 43.42 27.04
CA TRP A 10 -48.79 42.28 27.75
C TRP A 10 -47.28 42.19 27.46
N LEU A 11 -46.53 41.95 28.52
CA LEU A 11 -45.08 42.04 28.66
C LEU A 11 -44.32 41.04 27.78
N ALA A 12 -43.34 41.53 27.02
CA ALA A 12 -42.27 40.73 26.45
C ALA A 12 -41.11 40.66 27.46
N ALA A 13 -40.86 39.46 28.00
CA ALA A 13 -39.67 39.19 28.80
C ALA A 13 -38.45 39.06 27.86
N LEU A 14 -37.46 39.93 28.07
CA LEU A 14 -36.13 39.84 27.46
C LEU A 14 -35.44 38.54 27.90
N SER A 15 -35.07 37.69 26.94
CA SER A 15 -33.96 36.74 27.09
C SER A 15 -32.73 37.32 26.39
N LEU A 16 -31.78 37.80 27.19
CA LEU A 16 -30.42 38.16 26.78
C LEU A 16 -29.76 36.92 26.13
N SER A 17 -29.64 36.90 24.81
CA SER A 17 -28.67 36.04 24.14
C SER A 17 -27.34 36.79 24.08
N ALA A 18 -26.37 36.34 24.88
CA ALA A 18 -24.99 36.77 24.74
C ALA A 18 -24.50 36.37 23.34
N ALA A 19 -24.36 37.34 22.45
CA ALA A 19 -23.69 37.15 21.18
C ALA A 19 -22.21 36.83 21.47
N LEU A 20 -21.85 35.56 21.32
CA LEU A 20 -20.45 35.17 21.23
C LEU A 20 -19.83 35.90 20.03
N PRO A 21 -18.65 36.52 20.17
CA PRO A 21 -17.98 37.13 19.03
C PRO A 21 -17.68 36.02 18.03
N ALA A 22 -18.13 36.20 16.78
CA ALA A 22 -17.67 35.39 15.67
C ALA A 22 -16.14 35.42 15.68
N GLN A 23 -15.51 34.27 15.93
CA GLN A 23 -14.08 34.10 15.71
C GLN A 23 -13.83 34.38 14.24
N GLY A 24 -13.34 35.58 13.95
CA GLY A 24 -12.83 35.91 12.62
C GLY A 24 -11.80 34.87 12.25
N ALA A 25 -12.00 34.21 11.11
CA ALA A 25 -10.96 33.41 10.48
C ALA A 25 -9.67 34.26 10.47
N LYS A 26 -8.59 33.73 11.06
CA LYS A 26 -7.29 34.37 10.93
C LYS A 26 -7.00 34.49 9.43
N PRO A 27 -6.57 35.66 8.93
CA PRO A 27 -6.08 35.73 7.55
C PRO A 27 -4.98 34.68 7.38
N ASP A 28 -4.98 33.98 6.25
CA ASP A 28 -3.92 33.04 5.92
C ASP A 28 -2.57 33.74 6.10
N PRO A 29 -1.59 33.09 6.76
CA PRO A 29 -0.26 33.67 6.89
C PRO A 29 0.29 33.96 5.49
N LEU A 30 0.87 35.15 5.30
CA LEU A 30 1.52 35.52 4.04
C LEU A 30 2.55 34.43 3.65
N PRO A 31 2.62 34.05 2.36
CA PRO A 31 3.51 32.98 1.92
C PRO A 31 4.98 33.33 2.23
N ALA A 32 5.75 32.33 2.67
CA ALA A 32 7.16 32.51 2.97
C ALA A 32 7.94 32.81 1.69
N ARG A 33 8.87 33.77 1.75
CA ARG A 33 9.55 34.26 0.54
C ARG A 33 10.79 33.46 0.20
N VAL A 34 10.92 33.09 -1.07
CA VAL A 34 12.10 32.44 -1.68
C VAL A 34 12.71 33.38 -2.70
N LEU A 35 14.00 33.67 -2.57
CA LEU A 35 14.76 34.37 -3.61
C LEU A 35 15.55 33.33 -4.41
N PHE A 36 15.18 33.12 -5.67
CA PHE A 36 15.87 32.18 -6.56
C PHE A 36 16.89 32.92 -7.41
N VAL A 37 18.18 32.72 -7.12
CA VAL A 37 19.27 33.38 -7.83
C VAL A 37 19.81 32.45 -8.89
N THR A 38 19.74 32.91 -10.14
CA THR A 38 20.13 32.15 -11.35
C THR A 38 21.24 32.84 -12.13
N HIS A 39 21.95 33.79 -11.50
CA HIS A 39 23.05 34.52 -12.11
C HIS A 39 24.16 33.56 -12.57
N THR A 40 24.66 33.82 -13.77
CA THR A 40 25.72 33.02 -14.38
C THR A 40 26.91 33.90 -14.72
N ALA A 41 28.01 33.70 -14.01
CA ALA A 41 29.33 34.29 -14.28
C ALA A 41 30.32 33.27 -14.88
N GLY A 42 29.84 32.06 -15.18
CA GLY A 42 30.58 30.95 -15.78
C GLY A 42 29.77 30.25 -16.88
N PHE A 43 29.71 28.92 -16.85
CA PHE A 43 28.88 28.15 -17.78
C PHE A 43 27.39 28.39 -17.54
N GLU A 44 26.60 28.60 -18.60
CA GLU A 44 25.15 28.81 -18.51
C GLU A 44 24.37 27.57 -18.93
N HIS A 45 23.81 26.88 -17.94
CA HIS A 45 22.87 25.77 -18.14
C HIS A 45 21.59 26.24 -18.82
N GLU A 46 21.06 25.40 -19.71
CA GLU A 46 19.85 25.72 -20.49
C GLU A 46 18.66 26.06 -19.59
N VAL A 47 18.50 25.34 -18.48
CA VAL A 47 17.34 25.49 -17.58
C VAL A 47 17.26 26.84 -16.88
N VAL A 48 18.36 27.59 -16.82
CA VAL A 48 18.40 28.96 -16.28
C VAL A 48 18.64 30.02 -17.34
N ARG A 49 18.76 29.67 -18.63
CA ARG A 49 18.93 30.63 -19.71
C ARG A 49 17.60 31.31 -20.01
N ARG A 50 17.55 32.64 -19.85
CA ARG A 50 16.40 33.46 -20.23
C ARG A 50 16.39 33.74 -21.72
N GLY A 51 15.19 33.86 -22.30
CA GLY A 51 15.03 34.26 -23.71
C GLY A 51 15.47 35.72 -23.95
N PRO A 52 15.65 36.14 -25.21
CA PRO A 52 16.07 37.50 -25.56
C PRO A 52 15.14 38.61 -25.02
N ALA A 53 13.86 38.29 -24.83
CA ALA A 53 12.86 39.20 -24.27
C ALA A 53 12.86 39.26 -22.73
N GLY A 54 13.77 38.55 -22.06
CA GLY A 54 13.86 38.49 -20.60
C GLY A 54 12.83 37.58 -19.93
N GLU A 55 12.19 36.71 -20.72
CA GLU A 55 11.28 35.66 -20.24
C GLU A 55 11.96 34.78 -19.18
N LEU A 56 11.20 34.36 -18.17
CA LEU A 56 11.70 33.44 -17.16
C LEU A 56 12.19 32.15 -17.81
N ALA A 57 13.34 31.64 -17.35
CA ALA A 57 13.89 30.36 -17.80
C ALA A 57 13.07 29.17 -17.27
N HIS A 58 13.32 27.97 -17.80
CA HIS A 58 12.57 26.75 -17.45
C HIS A 58 12.50 26.50 -15.93
N ALA A 59 13.66 26.50 -15.26
CA ALA A 59 13.75 26.34 -13.81
C ALA A 59 13.04 27.48 -13.04
N GLU A 60 13.10 28.70 -13.57
CA GLU A 60 12.48 29.88 -12.95
C GLU A 60 10.95 29.86 -13.04
N GLN A 61 10.41 29.26 -14.11
CA GLN A 61 8.97 29.01 -14.28
C GLN A 61 8.49 27.87 -13.38
N LEU A 62 9.30 26.82 -13.23
CA LEU A 62 8.93 25.62 -12.48
C LEU A 62 9.08 25.75 -10.98
N LEU A 63 10.11 26.43 -10.46
CA LEU A 63 10.33 26.49 -9.01
C LEU A 63 9.12 27.00 -8.19
N PRO A 64 8.37 28.05 -8.61
CA PRO A 64 7.12 28.42 -7.94
C PRO A 64 6.08 27.30 -7.91
N VAL A 65 5.95 26.55 -9.01
CA VAL A 65 5.02 25.40 -9.12
C VAL A 65 5.46 24.26 -8.20
N VAL A 66 6.76 23.95 -8.18
CA VAL A 66 7.37 22.90 -7.37
C VAL A 66 7.18 23.16 -5.87
N LEU A 67 7.33 24.42 -5.44
CA LEU A 67 7.20 24.82 -4.04
C LEU A 67 5.75 25.01 -3.60
N GLY A 68 4.87 25.43 -4.50
CA GLY A 68 3.44 25.60 -4.23
C GLY A 68 3.09 26.88 -3.47
N PRO A 69 1.80 27.10 -3.16
CA PRO A 69 1.26 28.40 -2.76
C PRO A 69 1.70 28.90 -1.38
N ALA A 70 2.27 28.03 -0.54
CA ALA A 70 2.87 28.42 0.74
C ALA A 70 4.15 29.26 0.56
N TRP A 71 4.72 29.27 -0.65
CA TRP A 71 5.94 29.99 -0.98
C TRP A 71 5.71 31.02 -2.06
N SER A 72 6.26 32.23 -1.86
CA SER A 72 6.37 33.25 -2.90
C SER A 72 7.78 33.21 -3.45
N VAL A 73 7.95 32.76 -4.69
CA VAL A 73 9.25 32.66 -5.36
C VAL A 73 9.49 33.88 -6.23
N GLU A 74 10.66 34.50 -6.07
CA GLU A 74 11.11 35.56 -6.94
C GLU A 74 12.47 35.23 -7.56
N SER A 75 12.51 35.09 -8.87
CA SER A 75 13.69 34.67 -9.64
C SER A 75 14.49 35.87 -10.15
N THR A 76 15.79 35.88 -9.91
CA THR A 76 16.68 36.99 -10.29
C THR A 76 18.01 36.53 -10.88
N LYS A 77 18.40 37.20 -11.97
CA LYS A 77 19.76 37.18 -12.54
C LYS A 77 20.64 38.29 -11.95
N ASP A 78 20.09 39.22 -11.17
CA ASP A 78 20.84 40.32 -10.55
C ASP A 78 21.34 39.93 -9.15
N CYS A 79 22.66 39.80 -9.00
CA CYS A 79 23.33 39.50 -7.73
C CYS A 79 23.26 40.66 -6.72
N ALA A 80 23.07 41.91 -7.15
CA ALA A 80 22.95 43.04 -6.22
C ALA A 80 21.73 42.93 -5.30
N ARG A 81 20.79 42.02 -5.63
CA ARG A 81 19.68 41.66 -4.75
C ARG A 81 20.08 40.82 -3.55
N LEU A 82 21.26 40.23 -3.49
CA LEU A 82 21.76 39.53 -2.30
C LEU A 82 22.28 40.52 -1.24
N ASN A 83 21.47 41.53 -0.91
CA ASN A 83 21.79 42.56 0.06
C ASN A 83 20.96 42.43 1.34
N ALA A 84 21.36 43.11 2.41
CA ALA A 84 20.73 42.99 3.73
C ALA A 84 19.20 43.28 3.72
N ALA A 85 18.75 44.27 2.94
CA ALA A 85 17.34 44.64 2.87
C ALA A 85 16.49 43.54 2.22
N GLU A 86 16.99 42.94 1.15
CA GLU A 86 16.34 41.82 0.47
C GLU A 86 16.34 40.55 1.35
N LEU A 87 17.46 40.26 2.00
CA LEU A 87 17.62 39.07 2.83
C LEU A 87 16.73 39.13 4.07
N ALA A 88 16.55 40.31 4.67
CA ALA A 88 15.66 40.50 5.83
C ALA A 88 14.19 40.09 5.57
N ARG A 89 13.72 40.15 4.32
CA ARG A 89 12.39 39.70 3.90
C ARG A 89 12.35 38.30 3.28
N THR A 90 13.50 37.65 3.17
CA THR A 90 13.65 36.35 2.50
C THR A 90 13.78 35.25 3.53
N ARG A 91 13.02 34.17 3.35
CA ARG A 91 13.13 32.98 4.21
C ARG A 91 14.18 32.01 3.71
N VAL A 92 14.22 31.78 2.40
CA VAL A 92 15.15 30.87 1.75
C VAL A 92 15.76 31.52 0.51
N VAL A 93 17.07 31.38 0.34
CA VAL A 93 17.78 31.71 -0.90
C VAL A 93 18.13 30.41 -1.60
N VAL A 94 17.76 30.29 -2.86
CA VAL A 94 18.08 29.12 -3.70
C VAL A 94 19.08 29.56 -4.76
N PHE A 95 20.19 28.85 -4.88
CA PHE A 95 21.20 29.07 -5.93
C PHE A 95 21.12 27.98 -6.99
N HIS A 96 20.97 28.41 -8.24
CA HIS A 96 21.36 27.68 -9.44
C HIS A 96 22.28 28.62 -10.23
N THR A 97 23.47 28.83 -9.66
CA THR A 97 24.45 29.84 -10.08
C THR A 97 25.75 29.19 -10.50
N THR A 98 26.60 29.92 -11.23
CA THR A 98 27.92 29.42 -11.64
C THR A 98 28.92 30.57 -11.73
N GLY A 99 30.19 30.31 -11.42
CA GLY A 99 31.30 31.26 -11.53
C GLY A 99 31.46 32.20 -10.33
N GLU A 100 32.31 33.20 -10.51
CA GLU A 100 32.57 34.24 -9.49
C GLU A 100 31.50 35.31 -9.57
N LEU A 101 30.52 35.26 -8.65
CA LEU A 101 29.42 36.22 -8.64
C LEU A 101 29.93 37.64 -8.35
N PRO A 102 29.45 38.68 -9.05
CA PRO A 102 29.87 40.06 -8.87
C PRO A 102 29.24 40.68 -7.60
N LEU A 103 29.49 40.09 -6.43
CA LEU A 103 28.98 40.56 -5.15
C LEU A 103 29.95 41.55 -4.51
N ARG A 104 29.42 42.68 -4.03
CA ARG A 104 30.16 43.57 -3.13
C ARG A 104 30.48 42.81 -1.85
N GLU A 105 31.60 43.17 -1.22
CA GLU A 105 32.03 42.52 0.03
C GLU A 105 30.97 42.62 1.13
N GLU A 106 30.31 43.78 1.24
CA GLU A 106 29.21 44.01 2.18
C GLU A 106 27.99 43.10 1.93
N ASP A 107 27.62 42.85 0.67
CA ASP A 107 26.49 42.00 0.30
C ASP A 107 26.83 40.52 0.56
N ARG A 108 28.06 40.10 0.23
CA ARG A 108 28.55 38.76 0.56
C ARG A 108 28.57 38.52 2.07
N ARG A 109 29.02 39.51 2.85
CA ARG A 109 29.00 39.43 4.30
C ARG A 109 27.58 39.35 4.85
N ALA A 110 26.67 40.19 4.34
CA ALA A 110 25.26 40.17 4.72
C ALA A 110 24.60 38.80 4.42
N PHE A 111 24.98 38.14 3.32
CA PHE A 111 24.51 36.80 2.99
C PHE A 111 24.94 35.76 4.04
N PHE A 112 26.22 35.71 4.42
CA PHE A 112 26.69 34.78 5.45
C PHE A 112 26.08 35.06 6.82
N ASP A 113 26.05 36.32 7.25
CA ASP A 113 25.47 36.73 8.54
C ASP A 113 23.95 36.44 8.57
N TRP A 114 23.24 36.54 7.43
CA TRP A 114 21.83 36.19 7.32
C TRP A 114 21.58 34.69 7.50
N ILE A 115 22.42 33.82 6.91
CA ILE A 115 22.33 32.37 7.12
C ILE A 115 22.57 32.06 8.61
N ASP A 116 23.66 32.61 9.19
CA ASP A 116 23.98 32.43 10.61
C ASP A 116 22.81 32.89 11.53
N GLY A 117 22.11 33.96 11.13
CA GLY A 117 20.93 34.49 11.81
C GLY A 117 19.64 33.66 11.70
N GLY A 118 19.60 32.61 10.85
CA GLY A 118 18.42 31.75 10.66
C GLY A 118 17.94 31.60 9.22
N GLY A 119 18.58 32.27 8.27
CA GLY A 119 18.33 32.12 6.83
C GLY A 119 18.49 30.69 6.34
N GLY A 120 17.62 30.26 5.43
CA GLY A 120 17.73 28.97 4.76
C GLY A 120 18.48 29.10 3.44
N PHE A 121 19.49 28.28 3.21
CA PHE A 121 20.22 28.28 1.94
C PHE A 121 20.10 26.92 1.24
N VAL A 122 19.76 26.94 -0.05
CA VAL A 122 19.71 25.74 -0.89
C VAL A 122 20.59 25.95 -2.13
N GLY A 123 21.58 25.09 -2.31
CA GLY A 123 22.38 25.03 -3.54
C GLY A 123 21.91 23.87 -4.43
N LEU A 124 21.64 24.16 -5.70
CA LEU A 124 21.27 23.16 -6.70
C LEU A 124 22.37 23.02 -7.75
N HIS A 125 22.64 21.79 -8.16
CA HIS A 125 23.53 21.39 -9.24
C HIS A 125 24.86 22.16 -9.26
N CYS A 126 24.94 23.19 -10.10
CA CYS A 126 26.12 24.01 -10.33
C CYS A 126 26.50 24.95 -9.19
N ALA A 127 25.75 25.00 -8.09
CA ALA A 127 26.08 25.83 -6.93
C ALA A 127 27.45 25.51 -6.28
N THR A 128 28.02 24.32 -6.50
CA THR A 128 29.41 23.98 -6.10
C THR A 128 30.48 24.49 -7.06
N ASP A 129 30.07 25.02 -8.21
CA ASP A 129 30.92 25.73 -9.20
C ASP A 129 30.72 27.26 -9.10
N THR A 130 30.28 27.75 -7.94
CA THR A 130 30.06 29.16 -7.63
C THR A 130 31.05 29.64 -6.58
N LEU A 131 31.54 30.88 -6.70
CA LEU A 131 32.40 31.55 -5.69
C LEU A 131 33.55 30.65 -5.19
N TYR A 132 34.16 29.86 -6.07
CA TYR A 132 35.18 28.87 -5.71
C TYR A 132 36.51 29.49 -5.26
N LYS A 133 36.71 30.80 -5.46
CA LYS A 133 37.79 31.58 -4.82
C LYS A 133 37.47 32.05 -3.40
N CYS A 134 36.20 31.97 -2.97
CA CYS A 134 35.77 32.33 -1.62
C CYS A 134 35.80 31.10 -0.72
N GLU A 135 36.81 31.01 0.14
CA GLU A 135 36.97 29.88 1.06
C GLU A 135 35.74 29.71 1.99
N GLU A 136 35.17 30.80 2.47
CA GLU A 136 33.97 30.79 3.32
C GLU A 136 32.74 30.17 2.60
N TYR A 137 32.58 30.43 1.29
CA TYR A 137 31.50 29.81 0.50
C TYR A 137 31.77 28.32 0.24
N MET A 138 33.01 27.95 -0.07
CA MET A 138 33.39 26.53 -0.23
C MET A 138 33.19 25.75 1.07
N GLN A 139 33.51 26.36 2.22
CA GLN A 139 33.20 25.79 3.52
C GLN A 139 31.68 25.72 3.74
N LEU A 140 30.92 26.76 3.41
CA LEU A 140 29.45 26.78 3.52
C LEU A 140 28.81 25.62 2.75
N VAL A 141 29.09 25.47 1.45
CA VAL A 141 28.50 24.41 0.60
C VAL A 141 29.11 23.04 0.91
N GLY A 142 30.37 23.01 1.34
CA GLY A 142 31.07 21.79 1.78
C GLY A 142 31.79 21.03 0.67
N ALA A 143 31.70 21.45 -0.59
CA ALA A 143 32.37 20.81 -1.73
C ALA A 143 32.70 21.83 -2.84
N ALA A 144 33.68 21.47 -3.67
CA ALA A 144 34.09 22.22 -4.86
C ALA A 144 34.00 21.30 -6.09
N PHE A 145 33.40 21.81 -7.18
CA PHE A 145 33.25 21.07 -8.44
C PHE A 145 34.59 20.61 -9.04
N ASP A 146 34.61 19.39 -9.62
CA ASP A 146 35.79 18.77 -10.24
C ASP A 146 35.45 17.84 -11.44
N GLY A 147 34.37 18.17 -12.15
CA GLY A 147 33.92 17.49 -13.36
C GLY A 147 32.60 16.74 -13.20
N HIS A 148 32.12 16.19 -14.32
CA HIS A 148 30.81 15.55 -14.45
C HIS A 148 30.94 14.25 -15.29
N PRO A 149 31.54 13.18 -14.72
CA PRO A 149 31.89 12.00 -15.48
C PRO A 149 30.69 11.17 -15.96
N TRP A 150 29.48 11.43 -15.47
CA TRP A 150 28.29 10.65 -15.81
C TRP A 150 27.14 11.58 -16.21
N HIS A 151 26.51 11.29 -17.35
CA HIS A 151 25.27 11.91 -17.78
C HIS A 151 24.39 10.80 -18.37
N GLN A 152 23.54 10.23 -17.51
CA GLN A 152 22.76 9.01 -17.79
C GLN A 152 21.71 8.77 -16.70
N TRP A 153 20.93 7.70 -16.83
CA TRP A 153 20.16 7.15 -15.72
C TRP A 153 21.11 6.64 -14.64
N VAL A 154 20.92 7.11 -13.40
CA VAL A 154 21.66 6.69 -12.22
C VAL A 154 20.72 6.25 -11.13
N ARG A 155 21.22 5.42 -10.21
CA ARG A 155 20.56 5.10 -8.96
C ARG A 155 21.18 5.88 -7.82
N VAL A 156 20.37 6.48 -6.95
CA VAL A 156 20.84 7.16 -5.74
C VAL A 156 20.14 6.60 -4.51
N ARG A 157 20.92 6.35 -3.46
CA ARG A 157 20.47 5.74 -2.21
C ARG A 157 20.22 6.82 -1.17
N ALA A 158 19.08 6.75 -0.49
CA ALA A 158 18.81 7.56 0.69
C ALA A 158 19.59 7.06 1.90
N LEU A 159 20.27 7.98 2.57
CA LEU A 159 21.11 7.70 3.74
C LEU A 159 20.44 8.10 5.06
N GLU A 160 19.39 8.93 5.00
CA GLU A 160 18.69 9.39 6.20
C GLU A 160 17.77 8.29 6.77
N PRO A 161 17.82 8.02 8.10
CA PRO A 161 16.89 7.09 8.73
C PRO A 161 15.45 7.61 8.72
N ALA A 162 14.51 6.66 8.70
CA ALA A 162 13.08 6.95 8.82
C ALA A 162 12.79 7.68 10.15
N GLY A 163 11.82 8.59 10.15
CA GLY A 163 11.41 9.36 11.33
C GLY A 163 12.36 10.48 11.75
N THR A 164 13.46 10.71 11.02
CA THR A 164 14.30 11.90 11.21
C THR A 164 13.67 13.12 10.52
N ALA A 165 14.05 14.31 10.95
CA ALA A 165 13.55 15.56 10.38
C ALA A 165 14.35 16.04 9.15
N GLY A 166 15.25 15.22 8.59
CA GLY A 166 16.12 15.62 7.49
C GLY A 166 15.39 15.84 6.15
N PRO A 167 16.03 16.53 5.18
CA PRO A 167 15.42 16.90 3.91
C PRO A 167 15.11 15.72 2.98
N VAL A 168 15.62 14.51 3.25
CA VAL A 168 15.32 13.31 2.44
C VAL A 168 14.84 12.12 3.27
N ALA A 169 14.51 12.34 4.54
CA ALA A 169 14.02 11.28 5.44
C ALA A 169 12.75 10.58 4.92
N PHE A 170 11.98 11.26 4.05
CA PHE A 170 10.83 10.68 3.35
C PHE A 170 11.19 9.56 2.36
N LEU A 171 12.47 9.45 1.98
CA LEU A 171 13.02 8.39 1.13
C LEU A 171 13.77 7.32 1.93
N ALA A 172 13.64 7.27 3.25
CA ALA A 172 14.42 6.35 4.08
C ALA A 172 14.35 4.89 3.59
N GLY A 173 15.50 4.27 3.38
CA GLY A 173 15.63 2.91 2.86
C GLY A 173 15.40 2.75 1.35
N ALA A 174 15.05 3.82 0.62
CA ALA A 174 14.84 3.78 -0.81
C ALA A 174 16.15 3.93 -1.60
N THR A 175 16.18 3.31 -2.78
CA THR A 175 17.11 3.62 -3.88
C THR A 175 16.27 4.08 -5.06
N ILE A 176 16.44 5.33 -5.47
CA ILE A 176 15.64 5.96 -6.54
C ILE A 176 16.46 6.02 -7.83
N SER A 177 15.80 5.98 -8.99
CA SER A 177 16.45 6.14 -10.30
C SER A 177 16.02 7.44 -10.95
N LEU A 178 16.96 8.18 -11.52
CA LEU A 178 16.74 9.46 -12.20
C LEU A 178 17.77 9.67 -13.31
N HIS A 179 17.45 10.49 -14.31
CA HIS A 179 18.37 10.84 -15.39
C HIS A 179 18.91 12.25 -15.18
N ASP A 180 20.23 12.39 -15.06
CA ASP A 180 20.87 13.70 -14.88
C ASP A 180 22.36 13.65 -15.21
N GLU A 181 23.00 14.83 -15.23
CA GLU A 181 24.45 14.98 -15.21
C GLU A 181 24.96 15.02 -13.76
N ILE A 182 25.78 14.04 -13.39
CA ILE A 182 26.26 13.85 -12.02
C ILE A 182 27.66 14.43 -11.84
N TYR A 183 27.75 15.40 -10.93
CA TYR A 183 29.00 16.04 -10.55
C TYR A 183 29.84 15.12 -9.64
N GLN A 184 31.16 15.20 -9.82
CA GLN A 184 32.13 14.78 -8.82
C GLN A 184 32.85 16.01 -8.25
N PHE A 185 33.40 15.87 -7.05
CA PHE A 185 33.99 16.98 -6.31
C PHE A 185 35.49 16.81 -6.11
N ARG A 186 36.23 17.92 -5.85
CA ARG A 186 37.70 17.86 -5.62
C ARG A 186 38.05 16.98 -4.43
N ALA A 187 37.21 17.00 -3.41
CA ALA A 187 37.23 16.14 -2.24
C ALA A 187 35.79 15.80 -1.85
N GLN A 188 35.59 14.69 -1.13
CA GLN A 188 34.27 14.37 -0.57
C GLN A 188 33.80 15.48 0.37
N PRO A 189 32.50 15.78 0.40
CA PRO A 189 31.95 16.76 1.34
C PRO A 189 32.33 16.43 2.79
N THR A 190 32.77 17.42 3.56
CA THR A 190 33.17 17.25 4.96
C THR A 190 32.38 18.18 5.88
N GLY A 191 32.16 17.75 7.13
CA GLY A 191 31.38 18.54 8.10
C GLY A 191 29.89 18.66 7.74
N VAL A 192 29.37 17.72 6.94
CA VAL A 192 27.98 17.67 6.48
C VAL A 192 27.29 16.42 7.00
N ARG A 193 25.96 16.45 7.00
CA ARG A 193 25.11 15.27 7.16
C ARG A 193 24.73 14.77 5.77
N GLU A 194 25.09 13.53 5.49
CA GLU A 194 24.89 12.89 4.19
C GLU A 194 23.41 12.52 4.01
N SER A 195 22.84 12.85 2.86
CA SER A 195 21.41 12.64 2.56
C SER A 195 21.20 11.65 1.43
N LEU A 196 21.86 11.88 0.28
CA LEU A 196 21.81 11.00 -0.88
C LEU A 196 23.22 10.64 -1.33
N GLU A 197 23.42 9.39 -1.75
CA GLU A 197 24.67 8.90 -2.33
C GLU A 197 24.41 8.17 -3.64
N LEU A 198 25.29 8.36 -4.63
CA LEU A 198 25.26 7.62 -5.88
C LEU A 198 25.53 6.13 -5.62
N ASP A 199 24.64 5.26 -6.09
CA ASP A 199 24.96 3.84 -6.18
C ASP A 199 25.95 3.65 -7.35
N MET A 200 27.22 3.48 -6.99
CA MET A 200 28.33 3.35 -7.93
C MET A 200 28.18 2.14 -8.88
N SER A 201 27.30 1.16 -8.58
CA SER A 201 27.01 0.06 -9.50
C SER A 201 26.09 0.44 -10.67
N SER A 202 25.46 1.63 -10.61
CA SER A 202 24.64 2.19 -11.69
C SER A 202 25.42 2.99 -12.73
N VAL A 203 26.75 3.14 -12.54
CA VAL A 203 27.62 3.92 -13.40
C VAL A 203 28.93 3.18 -13.69
N ASP A 204 29.64 3.59 -14.73
CA ASP A 204 31.04 3.20 -14.90
C ASP A 204 31.91 3.97 -13.89
N ALA A 205 32.19 3.34 -12.75
CA ALA A 205 32.97 3.93 -11.67
C ALA A 205 34.41 4.30 -12.08
N THR A 206 34.95 3.74 -13.16
CA THR A 206 36.32 4.04 -13.64
C THR A 206 36.44 5.45 -14.24
N ARG A 207 35.32 6.07 -14.63
CA ARG A 207 35.28 7.45 -15.13
C ARG A 207 35.36 8.48 -13.99
N GLY A 208 35.07 8.09 -12.75
CA GLY A 208 35.08 8.96 -11.57
C GLY A 208 36.42 8.95 -10.82
N LYS A 209 36.67 9.99 -10.02
CA LYS A 209 37.89 10.13 -9.19
C LYS A 209 37.79 9.45 -7.83
N HIS A 210 36.58 9.13 -7.37
CA HIS A 210 36.32 8.67 -6.00
C HIS A 210 35.57 7.33 -5.97
N ALA A 211 35.82 6.52 -4.93
CA ALA A 211 35.14 5.25 -4.72
C ALA A 211 33.66 5.40 -4.30
N ARG A 212 33.27 6.59 -3.86
CA ARG A 212 31.89 6.98 -3.50
C ARG A 212 31.62 8.40 -3.98
N ASN A 213 30.36 8.76 -4.18
CA ASN A 213 29.99 10.10 -4.61
C ASN A 213 28.68 10.54 -3.96
N LEU A 214 28.72 11.54 -3.06
CA LEU A 214 27.52 12.10 -2.47
C LEU A 214 26.74 12.93 -3.51
N ILE A 215 25.42 12.86 -3.43
CA ILE A 215 24.50 13.58 -4.32
C ILE A 215 23.81 14.72 -3.58
N ALA A 216 23.44 14.51 -2.32
CA ALA A 216 22.82 15.54 -1.50
C ALA A 216 23.30 15.44 -0.06
N TRP A 217 23.37 16.60 0.60
CA TRP A 217 23.75 16.72 2.00
C TRP A 217 23.25 18.02 2.59
N TRP A 218 23.31 18.15 3.90
CA TRP A 218 22.96 19.39 4.59
C TRP A 218 23.84 19.61 5.81
N LYS A 219 23.87 20.85 6.33
CA LYS A 219 24.48 21.14 7.62
C LYS A 219 23.82 22.33 8.32
N PRO A 220 23.82 22.37 9.67
CA PRO A 220 23.48 23.59 10.40
C PRO A 220 24.55 24.66 10.18
N VAL A 221 24.14 25.92 10.09
CA VAL A 221 25.03 27.08 9.95
C VAL A 221 24.49 28.17 10.86
N GLY A 222 25.14 28.36 12.02
CA GLY A 222 24.58 29.19 13.09
C GLY A 222 23.18 28.70 13.48
N ARG A 223 22.19 29.58 13.33
CA ARG A 223 20.76 29.31 13.53
C ARG A 223 20.04 28.88 12.25
N GLY A 224 20.70 29.00 11.09
CA GLY A 224 20.19 28.62 9.78
C GLY A 224 20.61 27.22 9.36
N ARG A 225 20.30 26.90 8.10
CA ARG A 225 20.61 25.61 7.48
C ARG A 225 21.02 25.78 6.04
N MET A 226 22.02 25.02 5.63
CA MET A 226 22.40 24.82 4.24
C MET A 226 21.98 23.42 3.80
N VAL A 227 21.34 23.31 2.65
CA VAL A 227 21.09 22.06 1.93
C VAL A 227 21.71 22.15 0.55
N TYR A 228 22.38 21.11 0.11
CA TYR A 228 22.90 21.00 -1.25
C TYR A 228 22.34 19.74 -1.93
N ASN A 229 21.97 19.89 -3.21
CA ASN A 229 21.55 18.82 -4.09
C ASN A 229 22.29 18.96 -5.43
N ALA A 230 23.09 17.95 -5.81
CA ALA A 230 23.88 17.94 -7.04
C ALA A 230 23.04 17.76 -8.32
N LEU A 231 21.76 17.41 -8.19
CA LEU A 231 20.84 17.23 -9.30
C LEU A 231 20.31 18.58 -9.81
N GLY A 232 19.87 18.60 -11.07
CA GLY A 232 19.21 19.73 -11.72
C GLY A 232 19.98 20.31 -12.92
N HIS A 233 20.70 19.50 -13.70
CA HIS A 233 21.44 19.96 -14.88
C HIS A 233 20.51 20.48 -15.99
N GLY A 234 19.58 19.61 -16.41
CA GLY A 234 18.80 19.75 -17.62
C GLY A 234 17.29 19.65 -17.38
N ARG A 235 16.53 19.71 -18.47
CA ARG A 235 15.07 19.57 -18.43
C ARG A 235 14.66 18.20 -17.92
N GLU A 236 15.44 17.18 -18.20
CA GLU A 236 15.24 15.81 -17.75
C GLU A 236 15.09 15.73 -16.23
N ALA A 237 15.93 16.47 -15.48
CA ALA A 237 15.83 16.58 -14.03
C ALA A 237 14.69 17.52 -13.62
N TRP A 238 14.59 18.70 -14.25
CA TRP A 238 13.58 19.70 -13.89
C TRP A 238 12.14 19.30 -14.23
N ASP A 239 11.92 18.31 -15.09
CA ASP A 239 10.59 17.77 -15.40
C ASP A 239 10.30 16.47 -14.61
N ASP A 240 11.27 15.97 -13.82
CA ASP A 240 11.11 14.78 -12.99
C ASP A 240 10.43 15.11 -11.64
N PRO A 241 9.29 14.47 -11.33
CA PRO A 241 8.61 14.66 -10.04
C PRO A 241 9.46 14.33 -8.81
N VAL A 242 10.37 13.35 -8.90
CA VAL A 242 11.28 13.00 -7.80
C VAL A 242 12.21 14.17 -7.48
N PHE A 243 12.73 14.82 -8.52
CA PHE A 243 13.54 16.02 -8.35
C PHE A 243 12.72 17.16 -7.75
N HIS A 244 11.45 17.33 -8.15
CA HIS A 244 10.54 18.32 -7.54
C HIS A 244 10.38 18.09 -6.03
N ASP A 245 10.17 16.85 -5.61
CA ASP A 245 10.01 16.52 -4.20
C ASP A 245 11.31 16.75 -3.40
N LEU A 246 12.47 16.41 -3.97
CA LEU A 246 13.78 16.72 -3.38
C LEU A 246 14.01 18.23 -3.20
N VAL A 247 13.73 19.04 -4.23
CA VAL A 247 13.88 20.50 -4.17
C VAL A 247 12.92 21.10 -3.15
N ARG A 248 11.67 20.62 -3.13
CA ARG A 248 10.66 21.11 -2.19
C ARG A 248 11.04 20.83 -0.76
N GLU A 249 11.43 19.60 -0.44
CA GLU A 249 11.82 19.23 0.91
C GLU A 249 13.13 19.91 1.33
N ALA A 250 14.07 20.14 0.40
CA ALA A 250 15.25 20.96 0.66
C ALA A 250 14.87 22.40 1.07
N VAL A 251 13.97 23.06 0.35
CA VAL A 251 13.49 24.42 0.66
C VAL A 251 12.69 24.45 1.96
N ARG A 252 11.77 23.50 2.16
CA ARG A 252 10.98 23.37 3.40
C ARG A 252 11.88 23.18 4.62
N PHE A 253 12.84 22.26 4.51
CA PHE A 253 13.79 21.96 5.57
C PHE A 253 14.69 23.17 5.86
N ALA A 254 15.33 23.77 4.85
CA ALA A 254 16.16 24.96 5.04
C ALA A 254 15.37 26.12 5.65
N GLY A 255 14.14 26.32 5.18
CA GLY A 255 13.18 27.32 5.64
C GLY A 255 12.52 27.03 6.98
N GLY A 256 12.80 25.89 7.64
CA GLY A 256 12.31 25.59 8.98
C GLY A 256 10.81 25.67 9.19
N THR A 257 10.05 25.53 8.11
CA THR A 257 8.61 25.37 8.14
C THR A 257 8.30 23.96 8.64
N GLN A 258 7.49 23.85 9.69
CA GLN A 258 6.96 22.55 10.13
C GLN A 258 6.18 21.91 8.98
N ALA A 259 6.17 20.57 8.94
CA ALA A 259 5.29 19.83 8.04
C ALA A 259 3.85 20.34 8.22
N PRO A 260 3.02 20.40 7.15
CA PRO A 260 1.62 20.77 7.30
C PRO A 260 0.96 19.86 8.37
N PRO A 261 0.32 20.42 9.41
CA PRO A 261 -0.27 19.63 10.47
C PRO A 261 -1.67 19.15 10.06
N ALA A 262 -1.86 17.83 10.02
CA ALA A 262 -3.11 17.07 10.31
C ALA A 262 -3.00 15.58 9.90
N VAL A 263 -1.93 15.16 9.22
CA VAL A 263 -1.72 13.77 8.80
C VAL A 263 -0.70 13.10 9.69
N ASP A 264 -1.00 11.87 10.10
CA ASP A 264 -0.05 11.01 10.78
C ASP A 264 1.25 10.89 9.95
N ALA A 265 2.40 11.17 10.57
CA ALA A 265 3.68 11.22 9.88
C ALA A 265 4.10 9.86 9.29
N HIS A 266 3.68 8.76 9.93
CA HIS A 266 3.95 7.42 9.44
C HIS A 266 3.08 7.10 8.22
N LEU A 267 1.80 7.48 8.23
CA LEU A 267 0.93 7.38 7.06
C LEU A 267 1.49 8.17 5.87
N PHE A 268 1.93 9.41 6.12
CA PHE A 268 2.51 10.27 5.08
C PHE A 268 3.79 9.67 4.49
N ALA A 269 4.74 9.25 5.32
CA ALA A 269 5.97 8.61 4.87
C ALA A 269 5.70 7.29 4.11
N SER A 270 4.76 6.48 4.60
CA SER A 270 4.34 5.24 3.94
C SER A 270 3.74 5.50 2.56
N ALA A 271 2.87 6.50 2.44
CA ALA A 271 2.22 6.86 1.19
C ALA A 271 3.21 7.40 0.16
N GLN A 272 4.05 8.35 0.54
CA GLN A 272 5.11 8.86 -0.33
C GLN A 272 6.03 7.72 -0.78
N GLY A 273 6.51 6.89 0.15
CA GLY A 273 7.36 5.74 -0.18
C GLY A 273 6.70 4.80 -1.20
N ALA A 274 5.39 4.54 -1.06
CA ALA A 274 4.65 3.71 -2.01
C ALA A 274 4.51 4.37 -3.40
N PHE A 275 4.22 5.67 -3.45
CA PHE A 275 4.10 6.41 -4.70
C PHE A 275 5.41 6.42 -5.49
N PHE A 276 6.54 6.64 -4.80
CA PHE A 276 7.86 6.61 -5.41
C PHE A 276 8.25 5.20 -5.85
N ALA A 277 8.04 4.19 -4.99
CA ALA A 277 8.37 2.81 -5.32
C ALA A 277 7.63 2.33 -6.57
N LEU A 278 6.32 2.62 -6.69
CA LEU A 278 5.54 2.27 -7.87
C LEU A 278 6.11 2.92 -9.14
N ALA A 279 6.42 4.22 -9.09
CA ALA A 279 6.98 4.94 -10.22
C ALA A 279 8.35 4.37 -10.63
N ALA A 280 9.24 4.14 -9.66
CA ALA A 280 10.58 3.61 -9.90
C ALA A 280 10.55 2.19 -10.48
N LEU A 281 9.76 1.29 -9.88
CA LEU A 281 9.62 -0.09 -10.35
C LEU A 281 9.00 -0.13 -11.74
N SER A 282 7.87 0.56 -11.93
CA SER A 282 7.17 0.55 -13.20
C SER A 282 8.03 1.09 -14.35
N ARG A 283 8.76 2.19 -14.13
CA ARG A 283 9.62 2.80 -15.15
C ARG A 283 10.88 1.99 -15.40
N GLY A 284 11.45 1.35 -14.36
CA GLY A 284 12.60 0.46 -14.50
C GLY A 284 12.29 -0.78 -15.35
N ASP A 285 11.07 -1.33 -15.22
CA ASP A 285 10.66 -2.46 -16.05
C ASP A 285 10.19 -2.06 -17.46
N GLN A 286 9.71 -0.83 -17.64
CA GLN A 286 9.19 -0.32 -18.93
C GLN A 286 8.06 -1.20 -19.51
N GLY A 287 7.31 -1.89 -18.65
CA GLY A 287 6.17 -2.73 -19.03
C GLY A 287 6.46 -4.05 -19.72
N ARG A 288 7.70 -4.54 -19.64
CA ARG A 288 8.06 -5.89 -20.13
C ARG A 288 7.27 -6.99 -19.42
N LEU A 289 6.98 -6.84 -18.13
CA LEU A 289 6.28 -7.85 -17.33
C LEU A 289 4.76 -7.87 -17.53
N TRP A 290 4.17 -6.90 -18.23
CA TRP A 290 2.73 -6.87 -18.52
C TRP A 290 2.45 -6.60 -20.01
N GLY A 291 3.40 -6.95 -20.87
CA GLY A 291 3.19 -7.05 -22.31
C GLY A 291 3.00 -5.71 -23.02
N ALA A 292 3.45 -4.60 -22.43
CA ALA A 292 3.47 -3.32 -23.13
C ALA A 292 4.44 -3.42 -24.32
N ALA A 293 3.92 -3.37 -25.54
CA ALA A 293 4.76 -3.19 -26.71
C ALA A 293 5.31 -1.75 -26.67
N LEU A 294 6.57 -1.59 -26.26
CA LEU A 294 7.28 -0.31 -26.38
C LEU A 294 7.48 -0.05 -27.89
N GLY A 295 6.65 0.84 -28.42
CA GLY A 295 6.54 1.14 -29.84
C GLY A 295 5.34 2.03 -30.09
N GLY A 296 5.45 3.31 -29.74
CA GLY A 296 4.38 4.28 -29.86
C GLY A 296 4.83 5.70 -29.51
N THR A 297 3.88 6.61 -29.33
CA THR A 297 4.17 7.95 -28.77
C THR A 297 4.50 7.83 -27.28
N ALA A 298 5.27 8.78 -26.74
CA ALA A 298 5.58 8.83 -25.30
C ALA A 298 4.33 8.79 -24.40
N GLU A 299 3.19 9.25 -24.91
CA GLU A 299 1.89 9.22 -24.23
C GLU A 299 1.29 7.80 -24.17
N ALA A 300 1.43 7.01 -25.23
CA ALA A 300 1.02 5.61 -25.25
C ALA A 300 1.94 4.73 -24.38
N GLU A 301 3.25 5.01 -24.39
CA GLU A 301 4.22 4.32 -23.53
C GLU A 301 3.94 4.60 -22.05
N ARG A 302 3.62 5.85 -21.70
CA ARG A 302 3.26 6.25 -20.32
C ARG A 302 1.91 5.71 -19.88
N ALA A 303 0.93 5.59 -20.78
CA ALA A 303 -0.36 4.94 -20.49
C ALA A 303 -0.22 3.43 -20.24
N ALA A 304 0.84 2.81 -20.76
CA ALA A 304 1.12 1.39 -20.57
C ALA A 304 1.85 1.08 -19.25
N LEU A 305 2.28 2.08 -18.48
CA LEU A 305 2.97 1.88 -17.19
C LEU A 305 2.00 1.62 -16.04
N LEU A 306 2.49 0.93 -15.00
CA LEU A 306 1.79 0.76 -13.74
C LEU A 306 1.87 1.99 -12.82
N ASP A 307 2.58 3.06 -13.18
CA ASP A 307 2.72 4.32 -12.41
C ASP A 307 1.48 5.25 -12.44
N GLY A 308 0.30 4.63 -12.50
CA GLY A 308 -1.03 5.24 -12.49
C GLY A 308 -1.51 5.78 -11.14
N PRO A 309 -2.81 6.13 -11.03
CA PRO A 309 -3.41 6.64 -9.80
C PRO A 309 -3.33 5.61 -8.64
N LEU A 310 -2.76 6.03 -7.52
CA LEU A 310 -2.53 5.24 -6.31
C LEU A 310 -3.03 5.99 -5.07
N LEU A 311 -3.72 5.28 -4.19
CA LEU A 311 -4.21 5.73 -2.90
C LEU A 311 -3.55 4.92 -1.78
N VAL A 312 -3.17 5.58 -0.69
CA VAL A 312 -2.84 4.93 0.58
C VAL A 312 -3.82 5.41 1.64
N VAL A 313 -4.53 4.48 2.26
CA VAL A 313 -5.65 4.76 3.16
C VAL A 313 -5.34 4.24 4.55
N ASP A 314 -5.50 5.07 5.58
CA ASP A 314 -5.59 4.58 6.95
C ASP A 314 -7.01 4.01 7.18
N PRO A 315 -7.17 2.68 7.40
CA PRO A 315 -8.48 2.07 7.52
C PRO A 315 -9.25 2.53 8.76
N ARG A 316 -8.57 3.03 9.80
CA ARG A 316 -9.21 3.48 11.06
C ARG A 316 -9.86 4.84 10.89
N SER A 317 -9.10 5.79 10.34
CA SER A 317 -9.59 7.16 10.14
C SER A 317 -10.28 7.35 8.79
N ARG A 318 -10.05 6.46 7.81
CA ARG A 318 -10.37 6.65 6.39
C ARG A 318 -9.71 7.88 5.77
N VAL A 319 -8.68 8.45 6.40
CA VAL A 319 -7.83 9.45 5.75
C VAL A 319 -7.10 8.77 4.59
N VAL A 320 -7.11 9.43 3.44
CA VAL A 320 -6.48 8.93 2.22
C VAL A 320 -5.46 9.94 1.72
N LEU A 321 -4.30 9.42 1.33
CA LEU A 321 -3.29 10.13 0.55
C LEU A 321 -3.29 9.59 -0.87
N ALA A 322 -3.17 10.47 -1.86
CA ALA A 322 -3.23 10.14 -3.28
C ALA A 322 -2.02 10.72 -4.02
N ASN A 323 -1.52 10.02 -5.03
CA ASN A 323 -0.43 10.50 -5.90
C ASN A 323 -0.91 11.35 -7.09
N ARG A 324 -2.23 11.57 -7.21
CA ARG A 324 -2.86 12.39 -8.25
C ARG A 324 -4.04 13.17 -7.65
N SER A 325 -4.42 14.26 -8.29
CA SER A 325 -5.62 15.01 -7.94
C SER A 325 -6.85 14.41 -8.62
N ASP A 326 -8.00 14.51 -7.95
CA ASP A 326 -9.33 14.31 -8.54
C ASP A 326 -10.32 15.20 -7.79
N ALA A 327 -10.89 16.19 -8.50
CA ALA A 327 -11.79 17.17 -7.90
C ALA A 327 -13.13 16.56 -7.45
N GLN A 328 -13.62 15.51 -8.12
CA GLN A 328 -14.87 14.84 -7.73
C GLN A 328 -14.65 13.93 -6.53
N ALA A 329 -13.43 13.43 -6.33
CA ALA A 329 -13.02 12.74 -5.11
C ALA A 329 -12.82 13.70 -3.92
N GLY A 330 -12.90 15.03 -4.12
CA GLY A 330 -12.63 16.00 -3.06
C GLY A 330 -11.19 15.89 -2.56
N LEU A 331 -10.24 15.59 -3.45
CA LEU A 331 -8.81 15.51 -3.15
C LEU A 331 -8.20 16.91 -3.14
N GLU A 332 -7.83 17.36 -1.94
CA GLU A 332 -7.20 18.65 -1.72
C GLU A 332 -5.67 18.50 -1.73
N PRO A 333 -4.91 19.47 -2.27
CA PRO A 333 -3.45 19.42 -2.20
C PRO A 333 -2.96 19.45 -0.76
N LEU A 334 -2.21 18.42 -0.32
CA LEU A 334 -1.57 18.40 1.00
C LEU A 334 -0.15 18.97 0.91
N VAL A 335 0.63 18.39 0.00
CA VAL A 335 1.89 18.91 -0.50
C VAL A 335 1.91 18.66 -2.02
N PRO A 336 2.69 19.36 -2.84
CA PRO A 336 2.69 19.09 -4.27
C PRO A 336 3.02 17.62 -4.58
N GLY A 337 2.32 17.02 -5.56
CA GLY A 337 2.43 15.57 -5.82
C GLY A 337 1.68 14.65 -4.84
N VAL A 338 1.17 15.16 -3.71
CA VAL A 338 0.35 14.39 -2.75
C VAL A 338 -0.93 15.12 -2.39
N TRP A 339 -2.05 14.48 -2.65
CA TRP A 339 -3.37 14.99 -2.28
C TRP A 339 -3.91 14.24 -1.08
N ILE A 340 -4.74 14.90 -0.29
CA ILE A 340 -5.41 14.32 0.86
C ILE A 340 -6.91 14.45 0.71
N SER A 341 -7.62 13.46 1.23
CA SER A 341 -9.05 13.58 1.52
C SER A 341 -9.44 12.56 2.58
N ARG A 342 -10.74 12.33 2.74
CA ARG A 342 -11.31 11.26 3.56
C ARG A 342 -12.21 10.40 2.70
N LEU A 343 -11.91 9.10 2.65
CA LEU A 343 -12.70 8.15 1.89
C LEU A 343 -14.13 8.07 2.46
N PRO A 344 -15.19 8.25 1.65
CA PRO A 344 -16.57 8.20 2.12
C PRO A 344 -16.91 6.87 2.81
N ALA A 345 -17.76 6.88 3.84
CA ALA A 345 -18.06 5.70 4.66
C ALA A 345 -18.62 4.50 3.86
N GLN A 346 -19.35 4.77 2.78
CA GLN A 346 -19.93 3.79 1.87
C GLN A 346 -18.91 3.10 0.96
N MET A 347 -17.70 3.65 0.82
CA MET A 347 -16.68 3.05 -0.02
C MET A 347 -16.05 1.85 0.69
N PRO A 348 -15.82 0.73 -0.02
CA PRO A 348 -15.14 -0.42 0.55
C PRO A 348 -13.68 -0.08 0.89
N LEU A 349 -13.17 -0.67 1.97
CA LEU A 349 -11.76 -0.64 2.32
C LEU A 349 -11.18 -2.01 1.97
N ALA A 350 -10.38 -2.05 0.91
CA ALA A 350 -9.67 -3.25 0.47
C ALA A 350 -8.43 -2.84 -0.31
N ASN A 351 -7.40 -3.68 -0.25
CA ASN A 351 -6.33 -3.62 -1.24
C ASN A 351 -6.91 -4.15 -2.55
N THR A 352 -7.14 -3.26 -3.52
CA THR A 352 -7.62 -3.60 -4.86
C THR A 352 -7.73 -2.34 -5.73
N ALA A 353 -8.13 -2.51 -6.99
CA ALA A 353 -8.53 -1.41 -7.85
C ALA A 353 -9.99 -0.99 -7.61
N LEU A 354 -10.26 0.32 -7.53
CA LEU A 354 -11.62 0.86 -7.39
C LEU A 354 -11.78 2.22 -8.07
N THR A 355 -13.02 2.56 -8.43
CA THR A 355 -13.32 3.86 -9.03
C THR A 355 -13.81 4.85 -7.97
N TRP A 356 -13.19 6.02 -7.90
CA TRP A 356 -13.57 7.12 -7.01
C TRP A 356 -13.27 8.47 -7.66
N GLY A 357 -14.25 9.38 -7.68
CA GLY A 357 -14.13 10.66 -8.40
C GLY A 357 -14.11 10.56 -9.93
N GLY A 358 -14.42 9.38 -10.48
CA GLY A 358 -14.25 9.11 -11.91
C GLY A 358 -12.85 8.61 -12.29
N THR A 359 -11.92 8.58 -11.33
CA THR A 359 -10.59 7.96 -11.50
C THR A 359 -10.61 6.50 -11.02
N LEU A 360 -10.01 5.61 -11.81
CA LEU A 360 -9.70 4.23 -11.39
C LEU A 360 -8.38 4.23 -10.61
N TRP A 361 -8.47 4.01 -9.31
CA TRP A 361 -7.36 3.99 -8.36
C TRP A 361 -6.94 2.57 -8.03
N SER A 362 -5.66 2.39 -7.69
CA SER A 362 -5.25 1.29 -6.82
C SER A 362 -5.27 1.78 -5.38
N MET A 363 -5.88 1.03 -4.48
CA MET A 363 -5.89 1.35 -3.06
C MET A 363 -4.97 0.41 -2.30
N LEU A 364 -4.17 0.99 -1.41
CA LEU A 364 -3.36 0.29 -0.44
C LEU A 364 -3.80 0.69 0.97
N MET A 365 -3.99 -0.27 1.85
CA MET A 365 -4.35 -0.05 3.25
C MET A 365 -3.09 0.05 4.11
N ALA A 366 -2.97 1.12 4.87
CA ALA A 366 -1.91 1.31 5.85
C ALA A 366 -2.19 0.53 7.16
N PRO A 367 -1.14 0.14 7.92
CA PRO A 367 0.28 0.28 7.59
C PRO A 367 0.69 -0.67 6.47
N LEU A 368 1.53 -0.19 5.56
CA LEU A 368 2.14 -1.03 4.53
C LEU A 368 3.24 -1.90 5.15
N PRO A 369 3.63 -3.02 4.51
CA PRO A 369 4.74 -3.83 4.99
C PRO A 369 6.04 -3.02 5.17
N GLU A 370 6.76 -3.26 6.27
CA GLU A 370 8.05 -2.61 6.53
C GLU A 370 9.18 -3.18 5.66
N ASP A 371 9.14 -4.48 5.36
CA ASP A 371 10.08 -5.09 4.42
C ASP A 371 9.82 -4.57 3.00
N ALA A 372 10.84 -3.97 2.40
CA ALA A 372 10.72 -3.32 1.10
C ALA A 372 10.27 -4.29 0.00
N ARG A 373 10.68 -5.56 0.03
CA ARG A 373 10.30 -6.53 -1.01
C ARG A 373 8.83 -6.92 -0.91
N ALA A 374 8.33 -7.16 0.31
CA ALA A 374 6.92 -7.40 0.55
C ALA A 374 6.05 -6.18 0.18
N ARG A 375 6.50 -4.98 0.56
CA ARG A 375 5.84 -3.72 0.23
C ARG A 375 5.76 -3.50 -1.29
N ASP A 376 6.88 -3.67 -1.98
CA ASP A 376 6.99 -3.43 -3.42
C ASP A 376 6.19 -4.48 -4.22
N THR A 377 6.19 -5.74 -3.76
CA THR A 377 5.32 -6.80 -4.31
C THR A 377 3.85 -6.41 -4.20
N LEU A 378 3.40 -5.98 -3.01
CA LEU A 378 2.03 -5.50 -2.78
C LEU A 378 1.68 -4.30 -3.69
N ILE A 379 2.52 -3.27 -3.73
CA ILE A 379 2.28 -2.06 -4.52
C ILE A 379 2.06 -2.40 -6.00
N VAL A 380 2.91 -3.28 -6.55
CA VAL A 380 2.84 -3.70 -7.95
C VAL A 380 1.64 -4.61 -8.19
N HIS A 381 1.38 -5.55 -7.28
CA HIS A 381 0.20 -6.43 -7.31
C HIS A 381 -1.09 -5.61 -7.45
N GLU A 382 -1.31 -4.68 -6.52
CA GLU A 382 -2.53 -3.87 -6.51
C GLU A 382 -2.61 -2.89 -7.69
N SER A 383 -1.45 -2.46 -8.21
CA SER A 383 -1.37 -1.65 -9.42
C SER A 383 -1.70 -2.45 -10.68
N PHE A 384 -1.36 -3.73 -10.72
CA PHE A 384 -1.64 -4.63 -11.83
C PHE A 384 -3.14 -4.87 -12.02
N HIS A 385 -3.92 -4.91 -10.93
CA HIS A 385 -5.38 -5.04 -11.02
C HIS A 385 -6.06 -3.91 -11.81
N ARG A 386 -5.50 -2.69 -11.84
CA ARG A 386 -6.02 -1.64 -12.74
C ARG A 386 -5.85 -2.00 -14.20
N LEU A 387 -4.69 -2.56 -14.56
CA LEU A 387 -4.40 -3.01 -15.92
C LEU A 387 -5.33 -4.16 -16.32
N GLN A 388 -5.56 -5.12 -15.42
CA GLN A 388 -6.55 -6.16 -15.65
C GLN A 388 -7.96 -5.60 -15.89
N GLY A 389 -8.39 -4.62 -15.08
CA GLY A 389 -9.66 -3.94 -15.27
C GLY A 389 -9.77 -3.25 -16.63
N GLN A 390 -8.71 -2.58 -17.08
CA GLN A 390 -8.65 -1.93 -18.40
C GLN A 390 -8.71 -2.92 -19.57
N GLN A 391 -8.17 -4.12 -19.39
CA GLN A 391 -8.19 -5.20 -20.40
C GLN A 391 -9.46 -6.08 -20.32
N GLY A 392 -10.41 -5.76 -19.43
CA GLY A 392 -11.63 -6.55 -19.24
C GLY A 392 -11.41 -7.90 -18.54
N LEU A 393 -10.24 -8.12 -17.93
CA LEU A 393 -9.88 -9.31 -17.17
C LEU A 393 -10.37 -9.19 -15.72
N SER A 394 -11.69 -9.13 -15.53
CA SER A 394 -12.29 -9.15 -14.19
C SER A 394 -12.81 -10.56 -13.88
N TYR A 395 -12.18 -11.23 -12.92
CA TYR A 395 -12.59 -12.55 -12.44
C TYR A 395 -13.04 -12.53 -10.97
N GLY A 396 -13.43 -11.33 -10.50
CA GLY A 396 -13.42 -10.90 -9.09
C GLY A 396 -14.18 -11.74 -8.06
N ASP A 397 -14.95 -12.74 -8.49
CA ASP A 397 -15.77 -13.60 -7.61
C ASP A 397 -15.49 -15.11 -7.74
N ALA A 398 -14.43 -15.52 -8.45
CA ALA A 398 -14.10 -16.95 -8.57
C ALA A 398 -13.75 -17.55 -7.18
N LEU A 399 -14.57 -18.49 -6.72
CA LEU A 399 -14.36 -19.24 -5.47
C LEU A 399 -14.09 -20.71 -5.80
N CYS A 400 -12.87 -21.18 -5.51
CA CYS A 400 -12.49 -22.57 -5.70
C CYS A 400 -12.92 -23.41 -4.49
N ALA A 401 -14.23 -23.47 -4.22
CA ALA A 401 -14.79 -24.17 -3.05
C ALA A 401 -14.42 -25.66 -2.99
N HIS A 402 -14.15 -26.28 -4.14
CA HIS A 402 -13.65 -27.67 -4.20
C HIS A 402 -12.30 -27.85 -3.50
N LEU A 403 -11.50 -26.78 -3.34
CA LEU A 403 -10.23 -26.83 -2.60
C LEU A 403 -10.43 -26.92 -1.07
N ASP A 404 -11.66 -26.90 -0.56
CA ASP A 404 -11.98 -27.29 0.82
C ASP A 404 -12.20 -28.80 0.99
N ALA A 405 -12.25 -29.57 -0.10
CA ALA A 405 -12.31 -31.02 -0.03
C ALA A 405 -10.93 -31.59 0.34
N ALA A 406 -10.87 -32.55 1.26
CA ALA A 406 -9.60 -33.09 1.78
C ALA A 406 -8.74 -33.72 0.69
N ASP A 407 -9.35 -34.46 -0.23
CA ASP A 407 -8.70 -35.03 -1.42
C ASP A 407 -8.13 -33.95 -2.34
N ALA A 408 -8.87 -32.86 -2.58
CA ALA A 408 -8.38 -31.74 -3.37
C ALA A 408 -7.19 -31.04 -2.70
N ARG A 409 -7.21 -30.86 -1.37
CA ARG A 409 -6.07 -30.29 -0.63
C ARG A 409 -4.82 -31.16 -0.72
N ILE A 410 -4.96 -32.48 -0.63
CA ILE A 410 -3.82 -33.41 -0.76
C ILE A 410 -3.11 -33.19 -2.11
N TRP A 411 -3.86 -33.19 -3.21
CA TRP A 411 -3.28 -33.02 -4.53
C TRP A 411 -2.71 -31.62 -4.78
N LEU A 412 -3.35 -30.57 -4.24
CA LEU A 412 -2.83 -29.20 -4.32
C LEU A 412 -1.52 -29.03 -3.54
N ARG A 413 -1.43 -29.62 -2.34
CA ARG A 413 -0.21 -29.58 -1.53
C ARG A 413 0.94 -30.31 -2.23
N LEU A 414 0.67 -31.44 -2.87
CA LEU A 414 1.65 -32.16 -3.69
C LEU A 414 2.07 -31.38 -4.94
N GLU A 415 1.12 -30.70 -5.59
CA GLU A 415 1.40 -29.75 -6.68
C GLU A 415 2.36 -28.65 -6.21
N MET A 416 2.11 -28.03 -5.05
CA MET A 416 2.99 -26.99 -4.50
C MET A 416 4.39 -27.50 -4.15
N ARG A 417 4.49 -28.70 -3.57
CA ARG A 417 5.80 -29.34 -3.29
C ARG A 417 6.57 -29.60 -4.59
N ALA A 418 5.91 -30.09 -5.63
CA ALA A 418 6.53 -30.32 -6.93
C ALA A 418 6.98 -29.02 -7.62
N LEU A 419 6.16 -27.96 -7.57
CA LEU A 419 6.54 -26.64 -8.06
C LEU A 419 7.74 -26.05 -7.30
N ALA A 420 7.81 -26.24 -5.97
CA ALA A 420 8.94 -25.75 -5.18
C ALA A 420 10.26 -26.43 -5.60
N VAL A 421 10.24 -27.74 -5.84
CA VAL A 421 11.39 -28.48 -6.37
C VAL A 421 11.79 -27.96 -7.76
N ALA A 422 10.82 -27.68 -8.63
CA ALA A 422 11.11 -27.12 -9.95
C ALA A 422 11.79 -25.74 -9.87
N LEU A 423 11.33 -24.87 -8.96
CA LEU A 423 11.91 -23.55 -8.77
C LEU A 423 13.29 -23.56 -8.09
N ASP A 424 13.52 -24.46 -7.13
CA ASP A 424 14.86 -24.60 -6.51
C ASP A 424 15.88 -25.07 -7.55
N ALA A 425 15.51 -26.04 -8.40
CA ALA A 425 16.35 -26.49 -9.49
C ALA A 425 16.64 -25.36 -10.49
N LEU A 426 15.64 -24.52 -10.80
CA LEU A 426 15.80 -23.33 -11.64
C LEU A 426 16.75 -22.30 -11.00
N ALA A 427 16.69 -22.12 -9.69
CA ALA A 427 17.55 -21.17 -8.97
C ALA A 427 19.02 -21.63 -8.87
N ALA A 428 19.30 -22.93 -9.01
CA ALA A 428 20.61 -23.54 -8.86
C ALA A 428 21.43 -23.66 -10.17
N GLU A 429 20.91 -23.21 -11.33
CA GLU A 429 21.62 -23.23 -12.62
C GLU A 429 22.95 -22.40 -12.57
N PRO A 430 24.04 -22.86 -13.25
CA PRO A 430 24.06 -23.60 -14.52
C PRO A 430 24.44 -25.10 -14.40
N ALA A 431 23.93 -25.83 -13.41
CA ALA A 431 24.21 -27.26 -13.26
C ALA A 431 23.59 -28.10 -14.40
N ARG A 432 24.40 -29.00 -15.00
CA ARG A 432 24.06 -29.82 -16.18
C ARG A 432 22.80 -30.70 -16.03
N ASP A 433 22.44 -31.06 -14.80
CA ASP A 433 21.29 -31.92 -14.46
C ASP A 433 20.06 -31.13 -13.96
N ALA A 434 20.18 -29.81 -13.79
CA ALA A 434 19.08 -28.95 -13.33
C ALA A 434 17.91 -28.95 -14.34
N ASP A 435 18.22 -28.99 -15.64
CA ASP A 435 17.24 -28.94 -16.73
C ASP A 435 16.29 -30.13 -16.76
N ALA A 436 16.78 -31.34 -16.47
CA ALA A 436 15.94 -32.54 -16.38
C ALA A 436 15.09 -32.52 -15.10
N THR A 437 15.67 -32.02 -14.01
CA THR A 437 15.05 -32.01 -12.68
C THR A 437 13.85 -31.06 -12.64
N TRP A 438 13.99 -29.80 -13.09
CA TRP A 438 12.88 -28.86 -13.05
C TRP A 438 11.74 -29.26 -14.00
N ARG A 439 12.06 -29.79 -15.18
CA ARG A 439 11.05 -30.26 -16.15
C ARG A 439 10.24 -31.43 -15.62
N GLN A 440 10.89 -32.42 -15.01
CA GLN A 440 10.18 -33.54 -14.40
C GLN A 440 9.30 -33.08 -13.24
N ALA A 441 9.80 -32.19 -12.40
CA ALA A 441 9.03 -31.66 -11.28
C ALA A 441 7.82 -30.81 -11.74
N LEU A 442 7.96 -30.03 -12.82
CA LEU A 442 6.84 -29.33 -13.45
C LEU A 442 5.81 -30.31 -14.01
N LEU A 443 6.25 -31.39 -14.68
CA LEU A 443 5.34 -32.43 -15.19
C LEU A 443 4.55 -33.09 -14.06
N ASP A 444 5.19 -33.37 -12.92
CA ASP A 444 4.54 -33.95 -11.75
C ASP A 444 3.53 -32.98 -11.11
N ALA A 445 3.87 -31.69 -11.01
CA ALA A 445 2.95 -30.67 -10.54
C ALA A 445 1.68 -30.60 -11.43
N LEU A 446 1.87 -30.60 -12.75
CA LEU A 446 0.78 -30.61 -13.72
C LEU A 446 -0.05 -31.90 -13.66
N LEU A 447 0.58 -33.04 -13.35
CA LEU A 447 -0.10 -34.32 -13.13
C LEU A 447 -1.00 -34.28 -11.89
N PHE A 448 -0.49 -33.78 -10.75
CA PHE A 448 -1.29 -33.65 -9.53
C PHE A 448 -2.46 -32.66 -9.73
N ARG A 449 -2.22 -31.55 -10.41
CA ARG A 449 -3.26 -30.61 -10.86
C ARG A 449 -4.32 -31.30 -11.70
N ALA A 450 -3.91 -32.11 -12.68
CA ALA A 450 -4.84 -32.80 -13.58
C ALA A 450 -5.75 -33.79 -12.82
N VAL A 451 -5.16 -34.65 -11.97
CA VAL A 451 -5.94 -35.60 -11.13
C VAL A 451 -6.93 -34.87 -10.24
N ARG A 452 -6.50 -33.77 -9.61
CA ARG A 452 -7.38 -32.93 -8.79
C ARG A 452 -8.53 -32.33 -9.59
N ARG A 453 -8.26 -31.83 -10.80
CA ARG A 453 -9.28 -31.20 -11.66
C ARG A 453 -10.24 -32.21 -12.29
N ASP A 454 -9.77 -33.43 -12.59
CA ASP A 454 -10.61 -34.52 -13.11
C ASP A 454 -11.77 -34.89 -12.16
N ALA A 455 -11.57 -34.72 -10.85
CA ALA A 455 -12.57 -35.01 -9.82
C ALA A 455 -13.66 -33.92 -9.69
N HIS A 456 -13.51 -32.76 -10.32
CA HIS A 456 -14.38 -31.60 -10.11
C HIS A 456 -14.68 -30.84 -11.42
N ALA A 457 -15.94 -30.90 -11.88
CA ALA A 457 -16.39 -30.44 -13.19
C ALA A 457 -16.17 -28.94 -13.53
N GLN A 458 -15.76 -28.10 -12.57
CA GLN A 458 -15.47 -26.66 -12.76
C GLN A 458 -14.07 -26.24 -12.27
N ALA A 459 -13.29 -27.17 -11.72
CA ALA A 459 -12.01 -26.84 -11.07
C ALA A 459 -11.04 -26.14 -12.02
N ALA A 460 -10.92 -26.63 -13.26
CA ALA A 460 -10.05 -26.02 -14.26
C ALA A 460 -10.44 -24.55 -14.57
N GLN A 461 -11.74 -24.27 -14.75
CA GLN A 461 -12.21 -22.93 -15.07
C GLN A 461 -11.98 -21.97 -13.89
N LEU A 462 -12.41 -22.36 -12.68
CA LEU A 462 -12.33 -21.53 -11.48
C LEU A 462 -10.89 -21.24 -11.08
N GLU A 463 -10.02 -22.25 -11.10
CA GLU A 463 -8.62 -22.06 -10.74
C GLU A 463 -7.88 -21.21 -11.77
N ASN A 464 -8.11 -21.45 -13.06
CA ASN A 464 -7.48 -20.63 -14.10
C ASN A 464 -7.91 -19.17 -13.98
N ALA A 465 -9.19 -18.91 -13.69
CA ALA A 465 -9.69 -17.56 -13.47
C ALA A 465 -8.95 -16.88 -12.30
N LEU A 466 -8.74 -17.60 -11.19
CA LEU A 466 -8.05 -17.04 -10.04
C LEU A 466 -6.53 -16.90 -10.23
N GLU A 467 -5.87 -17.84 -10.92
CA GLU A 467 -4.46 -17.72 -11.28
C GLU A 467 -4.21 -16.56 -12.24
N LEU A 468 -5.13 -16.32 -13.18
CA LEU A 468 -5.04 -15.17 -14.07
C LEU A 468 -5.31 -13.86 -13.34
N HIS A 469 -6.20 -13.86 -12.34
CA HIS A 469 -6.52 -12.67 -11.57
C HIS A 469 -5.46 -12.34 -10.50
N GLU A 470 -5.29 -13.21 -9.51
CA GLU A 470 -4.40 -13.01 -8.37
C GLU A 470 -2.98 -13.46 -8.69
N GLY A 471 -2.85 -14.60 -9.40
CA GLY A 471 -1.57 -15.22 -9.66
C GLY A 471 -0.66 -14.41 -10.60
N LEU A 472 -1.22 -13.76 -11.63
CA LEU A 472 -0.46 -12.88 -12.52
C LEU A 472 -0.03 -11.57 -11.85
N ALA A 473 -0.91 -10.98 -11.04
CA ALA A 473 -0.59 -9.78 -10.26
C ALA A 473 0.56 -10.08 -9.29
N GLU A 474 0.46 -11.19 -8.56
CA GLU A 474 1.49 -11.64 -7.62
C GLU A 474 2.79 -12.00 -8.33
N TYR A 475 2.72 -12.71 -9.47
CA TYR A 475 3.89 -13.01 -10.30
C TYR A 475 4.63 -11.72 -10.69
N THR A 476 3.89 -10.70 -11.13
CA THR A 476 4.45 -9.44 -11.59
C THR A 476 5.15 -8.71 -10.45
N GLY A 477 4.50 -8.60 -9.29
CA GLY A 477 5.07 -8.00 -8.08
C GLY A 477 6.31 -8.73 -7.58
N LEU A 478 6.24 -10.06 -7.48
CA LEU A 478 7.36 -10.87 -7.01
C LEU A 478 8.55 -10.78 -7.97
N ARG A 479 8.29 -10.86 -9.28
CA ARG A 479 9.34 -10.83 -10.31
C ARG A 479 10.09 -9.50 -10.34
N ILE A 480 9.40 -8.38 -10.12
CA ILE A 480 9.99 -7.04 -10.18
C ILE A 480 10.70 -6.65 -8.87
N ALA A 481 10.15 -7.05 -7.72
CA ALA A 481 10.66 -6.65 -6.40
C ALA A 481 11.83 -7.52 -5.91
N HIS A 482 11.99 -8.75 -6.40
CA HIS A 482 12.98 -9.69 -5.90
C HIS A 482 14.15 -9.91 -6.87
N ALA A 483 15.37 -9.81 -6.35
CA ALA A 483 16.59 -10.16 -7.09
C ALA A 483 16.71 -11.68 -7.38
N GLN A 484 16.14 -12.52 -6.52
CA GLN A 484 16.10 -13.98 -6.66
C GLN A 484 14.64 -14.48 -6.61
N PRO A 485 13.85 -14.23 -7.67
CA PRO A 485 12.42 -14.48 -7.66
C PRO A 485 12.08 -15.98 -7.56
N ALA A 486 12.86 -16.87 -8.17
CA ALA A 486 12.62 -18.32 -8.08
C ALA A 486 12.70 -18.84 -6.63
N ALA A 487 13.72 -18.42 -5.88
CA ALA A 487 13.87 -18.79 -4.47
C ALA A 487 12.73 -18.21 -3.60
N ALA A 488 12.32 -16.97 -3.87
CA ALA A 488 11.20 -16.33 -3.17
C ALA A 488 9.86 -17.06 -3.42
N ALA A 489 9.57 -17.42 -4.68
CA ALA A 489 8.37 -18.18 -5.03
C ALA A 489 8.38 -19.60 -4.45
N ALA A 490 9.55 -20.27 -4.40
CA ALA A 490 9.70 -21.57 -3.77
C ALA A 490 9.43 -21.51 -2.26
N ALA A 491 9.86 -20.43 -1.58
CA ALA A 491 9.53 -20.19 -0.18
C ALA A 491 8.03 -19.91 0.02
N ALA A 492 7.41 -19.12 -0.86
CA ALA A 492 5.98 -18.84 -0.82
C ALA A 492 5.11 -20.10 -0.98
N LEU A 493 5.49 -21.03 -1.87
CA LEU A 493 4.83 -22.33 -2.01
C LEU A 493 4.90 -23.16 -0.72
N ARG A 494 6.08 -23.23 -0.09
CA ARG A 494 6.26 -23.97 1.17
C ARG A 494 5.44 -23.38 2.32
N ALA A 495 5.40 -22.05 2.41
CA ALA A 495 4.58 -21.36 3.40
C ALA A 495 3.09 -21.56 3.14
N ARG A 496 2.65 -21.55 1.88
CA ARG A 496 1.25 -21.76 1.52
C ARG A 496 0.79 -23.20 1.73
N GLU A 497 1.66 -24.18 1.46
CA GLU A 497 1.36 -25.61 1.58
C GLU A 497 0.93 -26.02 3.00
N THR A 498 1.46 -25.35 4.02
CA THR A 498 1.10 -25.59 5.44
C THR A 498 0.05 -24.63 5.99
N GLY A 499 -0.37 -23.62 5.21
CA GLY A 499 -1.32 -22.59 5.64
C GLY A 499 -2.76 -23.07 5.74
N ASP A 500 -3.62 -22.18 6.23
CA ASP A 500 -5.07 -22.40 6.31
C ASP A 500 -5.79 -21.79 5.09
N GLY A 501 -6.72 -22.56 4.51
CA GLY A 501 -7.63 -22.11 3.45
C GLY A 501 -6.98 -21.97 2.07
N PHE A 502 -7.44 -22.78 1.11
CA PHE A 502 -6.93 -22.77 -0.27
C PHE A 502 -7.87 -22.13 -1.29
N VAL A 503 -9.16 -21.97 -0.97
CA VAL A 503 -10.24 -21.52 -1.87
C VAL A 503 -9.89 -20.29 -2.71
N ARG A 504 -9.15 -19.35 -2.12
CA ARG A 504 -8.52 -18.22 -2.85
C ARG A 504 -7.00 -18.22 -2.77
N GLY A 505 -6.47 -18.58 -1.61
CA GLY A 505 -5.06 -18.39 -1.29
C GLY A 505 -4.06 -19.12 -2.19
N PHE A 506 -4.47 -20.18 -2.89
CA PHE A 506 -3.56 -21.00 -3.69
C PHE A 506 -2.93 -20.23 -4.87
N ALA A 507 -3.67 -19.29 -5.47
CA ALA A 507 -3.26 -18.57 -6.67
C ALA A 507 -2.05 -17.66 -6.42
N TYR A 508 -1.95 -17.06 -5.23
CA TYR A 508 -0.79 -16.25 -4.81
C TYR A 508 0.52 -17.05 -4.73
N ALA A 509 0.46 -18.38 -4.62
CA ALA A 509 1.68 -19.20 -4.59
C ALA A 509 1.92 -19.89 -5.94
N THR A 510 0.87 -20.44 -6.55
CA THR A 510 0.97 -21.19 -7.82
C THR A 510 1.17 -20.28 -9.02
N GLY A 511 0.54 -19.10 -9.06
CA GLY A 511 0.69 -18.11 -10.14
C GLY A 511 2.14 -17.69 -10.37
N PRO A 512 2.84 -17.14 -9.36
CA PRO A 512 4.26 -16.81 -9.46
C PRO A 512 5.13 -18.00 -9.88
N ALA A 513 4.83 -19.20 -9.38
CA ALA A 513 5.60 -20.40 -9.71
C ALA A 513 5.50 -20.76 -11.19
N TYR A 514 4.29 -20.83 -11.74
CA TYR A 514 4.10 -21.09 -13.17
C TYR A 514 4.66 -19.97 -14.03
N GLY A 515 4.47 -18.69 -13.65
CA GLY A 515 5.00 -17.56 -14.40
C GLY A 515 6.52 -17.56 -14.51
N LEU A 516 7.23 -17.86 -13.42
CA LEU A 516 8.69 -17.94 -13.42
C LEU A 516 9.23 -19.15 -14.20
N LEU A 517 8.52 -20.29 -14.17
CA LEU A 517 8.88 -21.44 -14.99
C LEU A 517 8.64 -21.16 -16.49
N LEU A 518 7.61 -20.39 -16.83
CA LEU A 518 7.32 -19.97 -18.20
C LEU A 518 8.35 -18.97 -18.75
N ASP A 519 8.98 -18.16 -17.89
CA ASP A 519 10.03 -17.20 -18.29
C ASP A 519 11.23 -17.85 -18.97
N ARG A 520 11.52 -19.12 -18.65
CA ARG A 520 12.60 -19.89 -19.29
C ARG A 520 12.37 -20.10 -20.78
N GLY A 521 11.10 -20.10 -21.22
CA GLY A 521 10.68 -20.25 -22.61
C GLY A 521 10.50 -18.92 -23.37
N GLY A 522 10.91 -17.79 -22.79
CA GLY A 522 10.79 -16.45 -23.39
C GLY A 522 9.55 -15.67 -22.94
N ALA A 523 9.51 -14.37 -23.24
CA ALA A 523 8.60 -13.42 -22.62
C ALA A 523 7.15 -13.42 -23.15
N ASP A 524 6.89 -14.01 -24.32
CA ASP A 524 5.64 -13.80 -25.07
C ASP A 524 4.42 -14.46 -24.41
N TRP A 525 4.59 -15.29 -23.37
CA TRP A 525 3.49 -15.98 -22.71
C TRP A 525 2.59 -14.99 -21.96
N ARG A 526 3.15 -13.87 -21.51
CA ARG A 526 2.44 -12.86 -20.72
C ARG A 526 1.32 -12.23 -21.53
N ALA A 527 1.57 -11.95 -22.82
CA ALA A 527 0.54 -11.44 -23.74
C ALA A 527 -0.60 -12.45 -23.94
N ALA A 528 -0.29 -13.74 -24.08
CA ALA A 528 -1.32 -14.78 -24.19
C ALA A 528 -2.13 -14.93 -22.89
N ALA A 529 -1.47 -14.88 -21.73
CA ALA A 529 -2.14 -14.92 -20.43
C ALA A 529 -3.06 -13.71 -20.21
N LEU A 530 -2.65 -12.52 -20.66
CA LEU A 530 -3.50 -11.31 -20.66
C LEU A 530 -4.68 -11.40 -21.64
N LEU A 531 -4.68 -12.35 -22.56
CA LEU A 531 -5.85 -12.67 -23.41
C LEU A 531 -6.70 -13.81 -22.83
N GLY A 532 -6.43 -14.23 -21.60
CA GLY A 532 -7.18 -15.27 -20.90
C GLY A 532 -6.65 -16.70 -21.12
N GLU A 533 -5.50 -16.87 -21.77
CA GLU A 533 -4.91 -18.20 -21.95
C GLU A 533 -4.40 -18.76 -20.61
N SER A 534 -4.73 -20.01 -20.30
CA SER A 534 -4.41 -20.61 -19.01
C SER A 534 -2.91 -20.86 -18.85
N LEU A 535 -2.38 -20.57 -17.66
CA LEU A 535 -0.98 -20.88 -17.32
C LEU A 535 -0.67 -22.37 -17.48
N THR A 536 -1.64 -23.25 -17.19
CA THR A 536 -1.51 -24.69 -17.40
C THR A 536 -1.27 -25.05 -18.88
N ARG A 537 -2.08 -24.50 -19.80
CA ARG A 537 -1.93 -24.79 -21.24
C ARG A 537 -0.61 -24.23 -21.78
N LEU A 538 -0.24 -23.02 -21.35
CA LEU A 538 1.05 -22.42 -21.70
C LEU A 538 2.21 -23.29 -21.22
N ALA A 539 2.12 -23.83 -20.00
CA ALA A 539 3.14 -24.70 -19.44
C ALA A 539 3.32 -25.99 -20.26
N TYR A 540 2.22 -26.63 -20.70
CA TYR A 540 2.30 -27.78 -21.59
C TYR A 540 2.94 -27.44 -22.93
N GLN A 541 2.42 -26.41 -23.61
CA GLN A 541 2.83 -26.06 -24.96
C GLN A 541 4.30 -25.63 -25.03
N ARG A 542 4.75 -24.78 -24.10
CA ARG A 542 6.10 -24.21 -24.14
C ARG A 542 7.19 -25.17 -23.70
N ASN A 543 6.84 -26.13 -22.84
CA ASN A 543 7.81 -27.08 -22.31
C ASN A 543 7.72 -28.45 -23.00
N ALA A 544 6.90 -28.58 -24.06
CA ALA A 544 6.65 -29.82 -24.78
C ALA A 544 6.28 -30.98 -23.85
N LEU A 545 5.46 -30.69 -22.83
CA LEU A 545 5.03 -31.65 -21.83
C LEU A 545 3.72 -32.33 -22.25
N GLN A 546 3.60 -33.63 -21.95
CA GLN A 546 2.39 -34.41 -22.21
C GLN A 546 2.07 -35.32 -21.03
N LEU A 547 0.79 -35.36 -20.64
CA LEU A 547 0.27 -36.32 -19.67
C LEU A 547 -0.51 -37.43 -20.38
N PRO A 548 -0.70 -38.59 -19.73
CA PRO A 548 -1.65 -39.60 -20.21
C PRO A 548 -3.05 -39.01 -20.44
N GLU A 549 -3.68 -39.36 -21.57
CA GLU A 549 -5.01 -38.84 -21.94
C GLU A 549 -6.14 -39.38 -21.04
N GLN A 550 -6.00 -40.60 -20.54
CA GLN A 550 -7.03 -41.27 -19.73
C GLN A 550 -6.91 -40.86 -18.25
N PRO A 551 -8.02 -40.45 -17.58
CA PRO A 551 -8.01 -40.09 -16.15
C PRO A 551 -7.46 -41.19 -15.23
N ASP A 552 -7.77 -42.45 -15.49
CA ASP A 552 -7.29 -43.59 -14.68
C ASP A 552 -5.78 -43.78 -14.79
N ALA A 553 -5.22 -43.56 -15.99
CA ALA A 553 -3.79 -43.61 -16.21
C ALA A 553 -3.06 -42.46 -15.48
N ARG A 554 -3.66 -41.25 -15.47
CA ARG A 554 -3.15 -40.12 -14.68
C ARG A 554 -3.18 -40.43 -13.19
N THR A 555 -4.28 -40.96 -12.68
CA THR A 555 -4.43 -41.32 -11.27
C THR A 555 -3.40 -42.35 -10.84
N THR A 556 -3.18 -43.38 -11.67
CA THR A 556 -2.17 -44.42 -11.40
C THR A 556 -0.75 -43.85 -11.37
N LEU A 557 -0.39 -43.01 -12.35
CA LEU A 557 0.91 -42.35 -12.37
C LEU A 557 1.09 -41.38 -11.20
N ALA A 558 0.05 -40.62 -10.87
CA ALA A 558 0.07 -39.66 -9.76
C ALA A 558 0.28 -40.36 -8.42
N ALA A 559 -0.34 -41.52 -8.19
CA ALA A 559 -0.11 -42.33 -7.00
C ALA A 559 1.37 -42.75 -6.86
N GLN A 560 2.04 -43.06 -7.97
CA GLN A 560 3.47 -43.38 -7.97
C GLN A 560 4.33 -42.14 -7.69
N ARG A 561 4.08 -41.03 -8.41
CA ARG A 561 4.86 -39.79 -8.26
C ARG A 561 4.68 -39.16 -6.88
N LYS A 562 3.50 -39.28 -6.28
CA LYS A 562 3.17 -38.80 -4.93
C LYS A 562 4.15 -39.30 -3.86
N LEU A 563 4.72 -40.50 -4.01
CA LEU A 563 5.71 -41.04 -3.07
C LEU A 563 6.98 -40.20 -2.98
N ILE A 564 7.35 -39.51 -4.07
CA ILE A 564 8.56 -38.67 -4.14
C ILE A 564 8.36 -37.36 -3.38
N TYR A 565 7.12 -36.88 -3.31
CA TYR A 565 6.76 -35.58 -2.73
C TYR A 565 6.20 -35.67 -1.30
N GLY A 566 6.44 -36.78 -0.60
CA GLY A 566 5.99 -36.97 0.78
C GLY A 566 4.48 -37.21 0.88
N GLY A 567 3.89 -37.93 -0.06
CA GLY A 567 2.46 -38.22 -0.10
C GLY A 567 1.83 -38.69 1.21
N ALA A 568 2.49 -39.61 1.91
CA ALA A 568 2.00 -40.16 3.17
C ALA A 568 1.94 -39.10 4.29
N GLU A 569 2.92 -38.20 4.33
CA GLU A 569 2.96 -37.09 5.28
C GLU A 569 1.80 -36.11 5.04
N VAL A 570 1.57 -35.74 3.77
CA VAL A 570 0.46 -34.85 3.37
C VAL A 570 -0.89 -35.49 3.70
N GLU A 571 -1.09 -36.77 3.40
CA GLU A 571 -2.32 -37.50 3.73
C GLU A 571 -2.56 -37.55 5.24
N GLN A 572 -1.54 -37.88 6.03
CA GLN A 572 -1.66 -37.92 7.48
C GLN A 572 -2.01 -36.56 8.06
N ALA A 573 -1.39 -35.49 7.56
CA ALA A 573 -1.69 -34.12 7.98
C ALA A 573 -3.13 -33.71 7.62
N GLU A 574 -3.62 -34.07 6.43
CA GLU A 574 -5.01 -33.78 6.03
C GLU A 574 -6.04 -34.60 6.81
N GLN A 575 -5.73 -35.86 7.14
CA GLN A 575 -6.55 -36.68 8.02
C GLN A 575 -6.65 -36.06 9.43
N GLN A 576 -5.53 -35.55 9.97
CA GLN A 576 -5.53 -34.85 11.26
C GLN A 576 -6.35 -33.55 11.19
N ARG A 577 -6.19 -32.76 10.13
CA ARG A 577 -6.97 -31.53 9.89
C ARG A 577 -8.47 -31.83 9.87
N GLU A 578 -8.87 -32.88 9.17
CA GLU A 578 -10.27 -33.30 9.07
C GLU A 578 -10.80 -33.85 10.41
N ALA A 579 -10.01 -34.64 11.14
CA ALA A 579 -10.37 -35.13 12.46
C ALA A 579 -10.57 -33.98 13.46
N LEU A 580 -9.70 -32.97 13.45
CA LEU A 580 -9.86 -31.76 14.27
C LEU A 580 -11.10 -30.97 13.88
N ARG A 581 -11.39 -30.84 12.58
CA ARG A 581 -12.60 -30.17 12.09
C ARG A 581 -13.87 -30.86 12.62
N VAL A 582 -13.95 -32.19 12.45
CA VAL A 582 -15.08 -33.01 12.93
C VAL A 582 -15.21 -32.97 14.45
N ALA A 583 -14.09 -33.09 15.18
CA ALA A 583 -14.09 -33.00 16.64
C ALA A 583 -14.60 -31.63 17.12
N ARG A 584 -14.19 -30.54 16.48
CA ARG A 584 -14.65 -29.19 16.79
C ARG A 584 -16.13 -29.00 16.47
N GLU A 585 -16.57 -29.45 15.30
CA GLU A 585 -17.99 -29.41 14.91
C GLU A 585 -18.86 -30.17 15.93
N ASN A 586 -18.44 -31.37 16.35
CA ASN A 586 -19.12 -32.14 17.38
C ASN A 586 -19.14 -31.41 18.74
N ALA A 587 -18.03 -30.76 19.12
CA ALA A 587 -17.96 -29.97 20.36
C ALA A 587 -18.89 -28.74 20.31
N ASP A 588 -18.93 -28.03 19.19
CA ASP A 588 -19.82 -26.89 18.99
C ASP A 588 -21.30 -27.32 18.99
N ARG A 589 -21.64 -28.45 18.35
CA ARG A 589 -22.98 -29.04 18.41
C ARG A 589 -23.37 -29.41 19.85
N ALA A 590 -22.47 -30.07 20.58
CA ALA A 590 -22.69 -30.41 21.98
C ALA A 590 -22.89 -29.16 22.85
N ARG A 591 -22.17 -28.07 22.54
CA ARG A 591 -22.25 -26.80 23.26
C ARG A 591 -23.55 -26.05 23.03
N TYR A 592 -24.06 -26.00 21.80
CA TYR A 592 -25.19 -25.11 21.47
C TYR A 592 -26.52 -25.84 21.20
N LEU A 593 -26.47 -27.09 20.71
CA LEU A 593 -27.65 -27.79 20.19
C LEU A 593 -28.01 -29.04 21.00
N ASP A 594 -27.01 -29.85 21.36
CA ASP A 594 -27.24 -31.14 22.01
C ASP A 594 -27.28 -31.01 23.55
N ARG A 595 -27.90 -29.93 24.06
CA ARG A 595 -28.12 -29.66 25.49
C ARG A 595 -29.26 -28.66 25.72
N ALA A 596 -29.59 -28.46 27.01
CA ALA A 596 -30.49 -27.40 27.46
C ALA A 596 -29.97 -26.01 27.04
N ARG A 597 -30.81 -25.21 26.39
CA ARG A 597 -30.39 -23.94 25.75
C ARG A 597 -31.42 -22.82 25.91
N ILE A 598 -30.93 -21.58 25.88
CA ILE A 598 -31.73 -20.36 25.80
C ILE A 598 -31.75 -19.92 24.35
N GLU A 599 -32.95 -19.70 23.82
CA GLU A 599 -33.22 -19.21 22.49
C GLU A 599 -33.75 -17.78 22.61
N LEU A 600 -33.02 -16.82 22.04
CA LEU A 600 -33.30 -15.39 22.08
C LEU A 600 -33.68 -14.94 20.66
N PRO A 601 -34.98 -14.78 20.36
CA PRO A 601 -35.43 -14.36 19.03
C PRO A 601 -34.87 -12.98 18.67
N ALA A 602 -34.45 -12.82 17.40
CA ALA A 602 -34.10 -11.52 16.85
C ALA A 602 -35.38 -10.79 16.40
N GLY A 603 -35.79 -9.79 17.17
CA GLY A 603 -36.95 -8.95 16.92
C GLY A 603 -36.65 -7.75 16.01
N PRO A 604 -37.64 -6.87 15.77
CA PRO A 604 -37.47 -5.69 14.92
C PRO A 604 -36.43 -4.67 15.41
N ARG A 605 -36.07 -4.71 16.71
CA ARG A 605 -35.07 -3.83 17.32
C ARG A 605 -33.75 -4.55 17.62
N SER A 606 -33.55 -5.75 17.06
CA SER A 606 -32.31 -6.50 17.24
C SER A 606 -31.11 -5.75 16.68
N SER A 607 -30.06 -5.65 17.49
CA SER A 607 -28.76 -5.10 17.12
C SER A 607 -27.68 -5.99 17.71
N TYR A 608 -26.58 -6.22 16.99
CA TYR A 608 -25.47 -7.02 17.48
C TYR A 608 -24.11 -6.53 16.96
N SER A 609 -23.06 -6.80 17.74
CA SER A 609 -21.66 -6.55 17.40
C SER A 609 -20.84 -7.82 17.61
N PHE A 610 -19.82 -8.03 16.79
CA PHE A 610 -19.00 -9.24 16.81
C PHE A 610 -17.61 -8.97 16.23
N ASP A 611 -16.67 -9.89 16.46
CA ASP A 611 -15.39 -9.90 15.75
C ASP A 611 -15.57 -10.61 14.38
N PRO A 612 -15.38 -9.91 13.25
CA PRO A 612 -15.54 -10.50 11.92
C PRO A 612 -14.55 -11.64 11.62
N ASN A 613 -13.43 -11.72 12.36
CA ASN A 613 -12.43 -12.79 12.18
C ASN A 613 -12.75 -14.04 13.01
N ALA A 614 -13.77 -13.98 13.86
CA ALA A 614 -14.14 -15.06 14.77
C ALA A 614 -15.57 -15.56 14.53
N VAL A 615 -15.89 -15.74 13.25
CA VAL A 615 -17.17 -16.23 12.76
C VAL A 615 -16.99 -17.63 12.17
N ARG A 616 -17.81 -18.60 12.60
CA ARG A 616 -17.64 -20.01 12.23
C ARG A 616 -18.97 -20.65 11.83
N PRO A 617 -19.10 -21.30 10.67
CA PRO A 617 -20.32 -22.03 10.31
C PRO A 617 -20.47 -23.30 11.15
N LEU A 618 -21.71 -23.63 11.52
CA LEU A 618 -22.09 -24.88 12.18
C LEU A 618 -23.11 -25.62 11.29
N ALA A 619 -22.62 -26.31 10.27
CA ALA A 619 -23.39 -27.08 9.30
C ALA A 619 -24.74 -26.42 8.91
N GLN A 620 -25.85 -27.15 8.96
CA GLN A 620 -27.19 -26.63 8.67
C GLN A 620 -27.83 -25.88 9.84
N ALA A 621 -27.15 -25.76 10.98
CA ALA A 621 -27.71 -25.18 12.19
C ALA A 621 -27.55 -23.66 12.29
N GLY A 622 -26.51 -23.08 11.67
CA GLY A 622 -26.31 -21.64 11.65
C GLY A 622 -24.84 -21.21 11.72
N THR A 623 -24.59 -20.06 12.32
CA THR A 623 -23.25 -19.45 12.41
C THR A 623 -22.93 -19.05 13.84
N ILE A 624 -21.77 -19.47 14.35
CA ILE A 624 -21.25 -19.13 15.67
C ILE A 624 -20.44 -17.83 15.56
N PHE A 625 -20.72 -16.89 16.46
CA PHE A 625 -20.00 -15.62 16.60
C PHE A 625 -19.33 -15.60 17.98
N GLU A 626 -18.00 -15.46 18.06
CA GLU A 626 -17.24 -15.59 19.31
C GLU A 626 -16.05 -14.62 19.35
N PRO A 627 -16.16 -13.42 19.95
CA PRO A 627 -17.23 -12.95 20.83
C PRO A 627 -18.41 -12.30 20.07
N VAL A 628 -19.54 -12.18 20.77
CA VAL A 628 -20.71 -11.43 20.27
C VAL A 628 -21.45 -10.72 21.40
N SER A 629 -21.96 -9.52 21.11
CA SER A 629 -22.92 -8.81 21.94
C SER A 629 -24.19 -8.58 21.14
N VAL A 630 -25.36 -8.85 21.73
CA VAL A 630 -26.68 -8.73 21.11
C VAL A 630 -27.58 -7.93 22.04
N SER A 631 -28.41 -7.04 21.51
CA SER A 631 -29.43 -6.32 22.27
C SER A 631 -30.75 -6.32 21.50
N ASP A 632 -31.85 -6.47 22.21
CA ASP A 632 -33.22 -6.45 21.67
C ASP A 632 -34.23 -6.04 22.76
N ASP A 633 -35.52 -6.16 22.46
CA ASP A 633 -36.63 -5.87 23.38
C ASP A 633 -36.54 -6.65 24.69
N TRP A 634 -36.05 -7.89 24.63
CA TRP A 634 -35.90 -8.76 25.77
C TRP A 634 -34.72 -8.37 26.68
N GLY A 635 -33.77 -7.54 26.21
CA GLY A 635 -32.59 -7.14 26.98
C GLY A 635 -31.28 -7.21 26.17
N ALA A 636 -30.18 -7.53 26.84
CA ALA A 636 -28.85 -7.59 26.24
C ALA A 636 -28.10 -8.88 26.60
N LEU A 637 -27.51 -9.53 25.60
CA LEU A 637 -26.57 -10.64 25.72
C LEU A 637 -25.16 -10.13 25.44
N THR A 638 -24.21 -10.40 26.32
CA THR A 638 -22.78 -10.25 26.07
C THR A 638 -22.12 -11.61 26.21
N ALA A 639 -21.64 -12.18 25.10
CA ALA A 639 -21.08 -13.53 25.04
C ALA A 639 -19.62 -13.50 24.55
N PRO A 640 -18.64 -13.28 25.45
CA PRO A 640 -17.23 -13.41 25.11
C PRO A 640 -16.86 -14.81 24.59
N GLY A 641 -17.51 -15.84 25.14
CA GLY A 641 -17.41 -17.23 24.67
C GLY A 641 -18.34 -17.54 23.49
N GLY A 642 -19.03 -16.55 22.94
CA GLY A 642 -19.80 -16.65 21.70
C GLY A 642 -21.20 -17.25 21.81
N ALA A 643 -22.00 -16.99 20.78
CA ALA A 643 -23.36 -17.49 20.62
C ALA A 643 -23.61 -17.99 19.19
N LEU A 644 -24.49 -18.97 19.05
CA LEU A 644 -24.93 -19.48 17.74
C LEU A 644 -26.12 -18.66 17.24
N ARG A 645 -26.03 -18.11 16.03
CA ARG A 645 -27.17 -17.54 15.32
C ARG A 645 -27.74 -18.58 14.36
N ALA A 646 -28.94 -19.06 14.64
CA ALA A 646 -29.65 -20.03 13.83
C ALA A 646 -30.70 -19.34 12.94
N GLY A 647 -30.83 -19.79 11.69
CA GLY A 647 -31.96 -19.47 10.82
C GLY A 647 -33.14 -20.41 11.08
N ALA A 648 -34.38 -19.95 10.89
CA ALA A 648 -35.57 -20.74 11.21
C ALA A 648 -35.64 -22.07 10.42
N PRO A 649 -36.00 -23.21 11.05
CA PRO A 649 -36.72 -24.25 10.32
C PRO A 649 -38.16 -23.74 10.12
N ALA A 650 -38.62 -23.61 8.88
CA ALA A 650 -39.93 -23.04 8.55
C ALA A 650 -41.13 -23.73 9.28
N PRO A 651 -42.28 -23.04 9.52
CA PRO A 651 -42.57 -21.61 9.42
C PRO A 651 -42.81 -20.95 10.81
N GLY A 652 -42.02 -19.93 11.14
CA GLY A 652 -42.12 -19.08 12.33
C GLY A 652 -41.16 -17.88 12.20
N PRO A 653 -41.33 -16.78 12.96
CA PRO A 653 -40.67 -15.52 12.65
C PRO A 653 -39.21 -15.50 13.12
N GLY A 654 -38.30 -15.19 12.19
CA GLY A 654 -36.99 -14.61 12.48
C GLY A 654 -35.86 -15.55 12.87
N GLU A 655 -34.64 -15.05 12.71
CA GLU A 655 -33.40 -15.64 13.19
C GLU A 655 -33.38 -15.66 14.74
N THR A 656 -32.61 -16.58 15.34
CA THR A 656 -32.54 -16.74 16.79
C THR A 656 -31.12 -16.90 17.27
N TRP A 657 -30.78 -16.23 18.38
CA TRP A 657 -29.51 -16.40 19.08
C TRP A 657 -29.62 -17.48 20.14
N ILE A 658 -28.63 -18.37 20.19
CA ILE A 658 -28.63 -19.57 21.03
C ILE A 658 -27.41 -19.55 21.94
N VAL A 659 -27.64 -19.68 23.24
CA VAL A 659 -26.62 -19.88 24.28
C VAL A 659 -26.99 -21.04 25.21
N PRO A 660 -26.03 -21.77 25.77
CA PRO A 660 -26.32 -22.85 26.73
C PRO A 660 -26.96 -22.32 28.02
N VAL A 661 -27.85 -23.09 28.63
CA VAL A 661 -28.42 -22.77 29.95
C VAL A 661 -27.32 -22.86 31.03
N PRO A 662 -27.29 -21.98 32.05
CA PRO A 662 -26.35 -22.09 33.17
C PRO A 662 -26.49 -23.42 33.93
N GLU A 663 -25.39 -23.91 34.52
CA GLU A 663 -25.38 -25.12 35.36
C GLU A 663 -24.99 -24.77 36.81
N PRO A 664 -25.78 -25.17 37.84
CA PRO A 664 -27.03 -25.93 37.75
C PRO A 664 -28.16 -25.11 37.09
N ALA A 665 -29.11 -25.79 36.44
CA ALA A 665 -30.24 -25.13 35.80
C ALA A 665 -31.03 -24.32 36.84
N PRO A 666 -31.23 -23.01 36.63
CA PRO A 666 -31.87 -22.15 37.62
C PRO A 666 -33.31 -22.60 37.88
N ASP A 667 -33.76 -22.45 39.12
CA ASP A 667 -35.14 -22.75 39.50
C ASP A 667 -36.09 -21.81 38.75
N THR A 668 -37.22 -22.31 38.25
CA THR A 668 -38.10 -21.59 37.31
C THR A 668 -38.62 -20.22 37.80
N ALA A 669 -38.48 -19.93 39.09
CA ALA A 669 -38.84 -18.66 39.72
C ALA A 669 -37.75 -17.57 39.68
N GLU A 670 -36.51 -17.86 39.28
CA GLU A 670 -35.35 -16.95 39.38
C GLU A 670 -34.78 -16.44 38.03
N LEU A 671 -35.50 -16.64 36.93
CA LEU A 671 -35.01 -16.29 35.59
C LEU A 671 -35.44 -14.89 35.11
N SER A 672 -35.24 -13.88 35.95
CA SER A 672 -35.45 -12.46 35.60
C SER A 672 -34.22 -11.63 35.99
N GLY A 673 -33.97 -10.52 35.29
CA GLY A 673 -32.78 -9.70 35.52
C GLY A 673 -31.51 -10.27 34.88
N ARG A 674 -30.40 -10.33 35.63
CA ARG A 674 -29.08 -10.74 35.13
C ARG A 674 -28.82 -12.22 35.34
N ILE A 675 -28.48 -12.91 34.26
CA ILE A 675 -28.19 -14.35 34.18
C ILE A 675 -26.75 -14.52 33.69
N GLU A 676 -25.94 -15.25 34.44
CA GLU A 676 -24.57 -15.58 34.05
C GLU A 676 -24.50 -17.05 33.63
N GLY A 677 -23.99 -17.29 32.42
CA GLY A 677 -23.80 -18.62 31.87
C GLY A 677 -22.38 -18.84 31.36
N PRO A 678 -22.06 -20.03 30.83
CA PRO A 678 -20.70 -20.38 30.46
C PRO A 678 -20.21 -19.55 29.27
N GLY A 679 -19.44 -18.50 29.58
CA GLY A 679 -18.88 -17.57 28.60
C GLY A 679 -19.86 -16.50 28.12
N TYR A 680 -20.93 -16.21 28.87
CA TYR A 680 -21.83 -15.10 28.56
C TYR A 680 -22.54 -14.53 29.80
N THR A 681 -23.04 -13.30 29.65
CA THR A 681 -23.96 -12.63 30.57
C THR A 681 -25.19 -12.18 29.78
N LEU A 682 -26.38 -12.53 30.25
CA LEU A 682 -27.67 -12.12 29.71
C LEU A 682 -28.39 -11.22 30.72
N GLU A 683 -28.65 -9.98 30.36
CA GLU A 683 -29.38 -9.01 31.19
C GLU A 683 -30.77 -8.78 30.57
N LEU A 684 -31.81 -9.33 31.19
CA LEU A 684 -33.19 -9.14 30.74
C LEU A 684 -33.73 -7.77 31.14
N ALA A 685 -34.47 -7.14 30.21
CA ALA A 685 -35.13 -5.87 30.47
C ALA A 685 -36.25 -6.01 31.54
N PRO A 686 -36.60 -4.95 32.28
CA PRO A 686 -37.69 -4.99 33.25
C PRO A 686 -39.01 -5.48 32.63
N GLY A 687 -39.68 -6.42 33.30
CA GLY A 687 -40.91 -7.04 32.79
C GLY A 687 -40.67 -8.19 31.78
N TRP A 688 -39.44 -8.66 31.63
CA TRP A 688 -39.12 -9.88 30.89
C TRP A 688 -38.58 -10.98 31.81
N GLN A 689 -38.92 -12.22 31.49
CA GLN A 689 -38.41 -13.42 32.17
C GLN A 689 -38.17 -14.52 31.14
N LEU A 690 -37.26 -15.46 31.43
CA LEU A 690 -37.16 -16.68 30.62
C LEU A 690 -38.20 -17.69 31.07
N ILE A 691 -38.98 -18.21 30.12
CA ILE A 691 -39.92 -19.30 30.36
C ILE A 691 -39.47 -20.58 29.66
N PRO A 692 -39.61 -21.76 30.30
CA PRO A 692 -39.36 -23.02 29.64
C PRO A 692 -40.44 -23.29 28.58
N ARG A 693 -40.02 -23.74 27.40
CA ARG A 693 -40.91 -24.30 26.37
C ARG A 693 -40.88 -25.82 26.46
N THR A 694 -42.06 -26.44 26.37
CA THR A 694 -42.19 -27.90 26.25
C THR A 694 -41.41 -28.38 25.03
N PRO A 695 -40.60 -29.46 25.12
CA PRO A 695 -39.82 -29.95 24.00
C PRO A 695 -40.72 -30.18 22.77
N ALA A 696 -40.39 -29.56 21.64
CA ALA A 696 -40.98 -29.92 20.36
C ALA A 696 -40.52 -31.33 19.97
N THR A 697 -41.27 -32.03 19.11
CA THR A 697 -40.92 -33.36 18.57
C THR A 697 -39.55 -33.41 17.88
N THR A 698 -38.91 -32.27 17.62
CA THR A 698 -37.65 -32.10 16.88
C THR A 698 -36.40 -31.88 17.76
N SER A 699 -36.52 -31.68 19.09
CA SER A 699 -35.36 -31.50 19.99
C SER A 699 -35.62 -32.17 21.35
N PRO A 700 -34.83 -33.18 21.76
CA PRO A 700 -35.03 -33.88 23.03
C PRO A 700 -34.61 -33.05 24.26
N PHE A 701 -33.95 -31.90 24.05
CA PHE A 701 -33.47 -31.02 25.12
C PHE A 701 -34.43 -29.86 25.41
N PRO A 702 -34.59 -29.45 26.68
CA PRO A 702 -35.45 -28.33 27.05
C PRO A 702 -34.90 -26.99 26.53
N THR A 703 -35.80 -26.06 26.23
CA THR A 703 -35.46 -24.72 25.72
C THR A 703 -36.12 -23.63 26.56
N TRP A 704 -35.45 -22.49 26.69
CA TRP A 704 -35.96 -21.31 27.40
C TRP A 704 -36.02 -20.13 26.45
N HIS A 705 -37.09 -19.35 26.56
CA HIS A 705 -37.35 -18.22 25.67
C HIS A 705 -37.73 -16.99 26.50
N PRO A 706 -37.31 -15.79 26.10
CA PRO A 706 -37.72 -14.57 26.78
C PRO A 706 -39.20 -14.29 26.49
N GLN A 707 -39.97 -14.04 27.55
CA GLN A 707 -41.36 -13.62 27.45
C GLN A 707 -41.60 -12.41 28.34
N ARG A 708 -42.35 -11.44 27.81
CA ARG A 708 -42.81 -10.29 28.58
C ARG A 708 -43.92 -10.73 29.55
N THR A 709 -43.75 -10.48 30.84
CA THR A 709 -44.80 -10.65 31.84
C THR A 709 -45.87 -9.57 31.67
N PRO A 710 -47.16 -9.89 31.91
CA PRO A 710 -48.28 -8.98 31.73
C PRO A 710 -48.17 -7.67 32.51
#